data_AF-A0A9D8TJH4-F1
#
_entry.id   AF-A0A9D8TJH4-F1
#
_cell.length_a   1.000
_cell.length_b   1.000
_cell.length_c   1.000
_cell.angle_alpha   90.00
_cell.angle_beta   90.00
_cell.angle_gamma   90.00
#
_symmetry.space_group_name_H-M   'P 1'
#
loop_
_entity.id
_entity.type
_entity.pdbx_description
1 polymer ?
#
loop_
_entity_poly.entity_id
_entity_poly.type
_entity_poly.pdbx_seq_one_letter_code
_entity_poly.pdbx_strand_id
1 'polypeptide(L)'
;MEKNVKVYEHIKNVALLLVKDNVTMTRSDLAYELEPDGVTGDSLRVGELVVEAADYYGGDVAEIIKKSFYNNERSKSLYDECKVWALIEQKDNAAVTQVVKQGVQEGGKALERVGKEIEKTLSPQLQSSVANLVNTLSGNGGVEVIKGQASSLFDQYTLLVDSYKVAKGEVKNTTVLFSELREYVMEIYRKYAAMLIDVYGDRVKEISPDIFDFESVQYLNVQGMFESVELQYNALTEQCSQLLCEIRERFVESAKRSALQFSEAKDKRVGVLLAGLNMVSHYLDAAEKTGRLKRELTAFSGHIRKDAATINSDMARLSQIFKTINDVFIPKAELFCEYAPKTLSDEMDKLTAELYSDESVAELKNRRDALLAELKGLERNLLDEQLNIEYYKQHLKEGGQMLGDLKDEYEKAKSCKPSEPFFLTNIVTLGNSKKNYNRDLYEWKRLHHPVVVQYEELQVDLHIDGQELEKQQRLKEENSKRCEAIRRELKMLQTKMLESVKSSPEVQTKMLAHVNDIVKLLHLAKGIVSSKLDHKLVDTAKLAEFTYEGVPEEVKSGVKSFLDEMRKNLSESGGVTDLPAGQNGECVAVEKNGSGDAVVEAQCNGVIQKGITIFEQFLTLEELKEQERIEKNFYEQEVERAKVDFQTVMSELDAESDALIEIMKGVRTAKSKEQMKKSLLLLCDSDKNISENEWNDILNGVKKLEI
;
A
#
# COMPACT_ATOMS: atom_id res chain seq x y z
N MET A 1 30.00 17.81 19.47
CA MET A 1 29.10 18.10 20.60
C MET A 1 28.30 19.39 20.36
N GLU A 2 28.91 20.56 20.14
CA GLU A 2 28.17 21.81 19.82
C GLU A 2 27.33 21.76 18.51
N LYS A 3 27.80 21.05 17.48
CA LYS A 3 27.10 20.98 16.18
C LYS A 3 25.74 20.26 16.28
N ASN A 4 25.65 19.19 17.07
CA ASN A 4 24.41 18.43 17.22
C ASN A 4 23.37 19.16 18.08
N VAL A 5 23.79 19.99 19.04
CA VAL A 5 22.85 20.76 19.89
C VAL A 5 22.02 21.72 19.04
N LYS A 6 22.60 22.36 18.02
CA LYS A 6 21.87 23.22 17.08
C LYS A 6 20.81 22.45 16.30
N VAL A 7 21.18 21.27 15.80
CA VAL A 7 20.26 20.37 15.08
C VAL A 7 19.12 19.92 15.98
N TYR A 8 19.40 19.55 17.23
CA TYR A 8 18.35 19.15 18.18
C TYR A 8 17.39 20.30 18.50
N GLU A 9 17.91 21.53 18.63
CA GLU A 9 17.07 22.73 18.80
C GLU A 9 16.18 22.97 17.59
N HIS A 10 16.70 22.80 16.37
CA HIS A 10 15.92 22.91 15.15
C HIS A 10 14.80 21.85 15.09
N ILE A 11 15.14 20.57 15.33
CA ILE A 11 14.17 19.46 15.39
C ILE A 11 13.07 19.74 16.41
N LYS A 12 13.42 20.20 17.61
CA LYS A 12 12.44 20.58 18.65
C LYS A 12 11.53 21.71 18.15
N ASN A 13 12.07 22.75 17.54
CA ASN A 13 11.29 23.90 17.08
C ASN A 13 10.30 23.50 15.97
N VAL A 14 10.76 22.69 15.00
CA VAL A 14 9.89 22.13 13.95
C VAL A 14 8.79 21.27 14.58
N ALA A 15 9.13 20.37 15.52
CA ALA A 15 8.15 19.51 16.20
C ALA A 15 7.08 20.32 16.95
N LEU A 16 7.46 21.41 17.62
CA LEU A 16 6.52 22.30 18.31
C LEU A 16 5.58 23.04 17.35
N LEU A 17 6.05 23.40 16.15
CA LEU A 17 5.22 24.00 15.10
C LEU A 17 4.23 22.98 14.53
N LEU A 18 4.71 21.78 14.22
CA LEU A 18 3.89 20.69 13.69
C LEU A 18 2.71 20.33 14.61
N VAL A 19 2.96 20.23 15.92
CA VAL A 19 1.90 19.98 16.91
C VAL A 19 0.87 21.11 16.97
N LYS A 20 1.29 22.36 16.83
CA LYS A 20 0.38 23.52 16.84
C LYS A 20 -0.59 23.49 15.65
N ASP A 21 -0.10 23.05 14.51
CA ASP A 21 -0.86 23.00 13.26
C ASP A 21 -1.54 21.65 13.03
N ASN A 22 -1.39 20.71 13.97
CA ASN A 22 -1.93 19.34 13.94
C ASN A 22 -1.53 18.57 12.65
N VAL A 23 -0.27 18.70 12.26
CA VAL A 23 0.33 18.09 11.07
C VAL A 23 1.59 17.31 11.44
N THR A 24 2.02 16.44 10.53
CA THR A 24 3.25 15.63 10.66
C THR A 24 4.12 15.77 9.41
N MET A 25 5.40 15.49 9.56
CA MET A 25 6.42 15.68 8.54
C MET A 25 7.13 14.36 8.20
N THR A 26 7.48 14.13 6.93
CA THR A 26 8.24 12.95 6.52
C THR A 26 9.74 13.11 6.81
N ARG A 27 10.50 12.03 6.62
CA ARG A 27 11.96 12.07 6.73
C ARG A 27 12.58 12.96 5.67
N SER A 28 12.11 12.87 4.43
CA SER A 28 12.54 13.71 3.32
C SER A 28 12.33 15.19 3.59
N ASP A 29 11.14 15.58 4.06
CA ASP A 29 10.80 16.96 4.43
C ASP A 29 11.71 17.46 5.57
N LEU A 30 11.89 16.64 6.61
CA LEU A 30 12.77 16.99 7.72
C LEU A 30 14.23 17.11 7.25
N ALA A 31 14.67 16.24 6.33
CA ALA A 31 16.02 16.30 5.79
C ALA A 31 16.28 17.62 5.05
N TYR A 32 15.28 18.11 4.32
CA TYR A 32 15.32 19.42 3.67
C TYR A 32 15.40 20.56 4.69
N GLU A 33 14.56 20.52 5.74
CA GLU A 33 14.59 21.52 6.83
C GLU A 33 15.94 21.54 7.57
N LEU A 34 16.62 20.41 7.69
CA LEU A 34 17.91 20.29 8.38
C LEU A 34 19.14 20.54 7.48
N GLU A 35 18.94 20.76 6.17
CA GLU A 35 20.03 21.05 5.24
C GLU A 35 20.89 22.26 5.65
N PRO A 36 20.31 23.40 6.13
CA PRO A 36 21.09 24.55 6.60
C PRO A 36 22.00 24.23 7.80
N ASP A 37 21.69 23.20 8.59
CA ASP A 37 22.51 22.76 9.72
C ASP A 37 23.59 21.75 9.32
N GLY A 38 23.67 21.42 8.02
CA GLY A 38 24.65 20.52 7.44
C GLY A 38 24.27 19.05 7.50
N VAL A 39 22.98 18.72 7.59
CA VAL A 39 22.44 17.37 7.40
C VAL A 39 22.16 17.19 5.90
N THR A 40 22.80 16.22 5.26
CA THR A 40 22.82 16.17 3.79
C THR A 40 21.73 15.25 3.23
N GLY A 41 20.53 15.82 3.02
CA GLY A 41 19.33 15.16 2.47
C GLY A 41 18.96 13.84 3.11
N ASP A 42 18.14 13.07 2.41
CA ASP A 42 17.34 12.01 3.01
C ASP A 42 18.22 10.81 3.36
N SER A 43 18.45 10.58 4.64
CA SER A 43 19.40 9.57 5.10
C SER A 43 19.03 9.06 6.48
N LEU A 44 19.54 7.88 6.81
CA LEU A 44 19.45 7.28 8.13
C LEU A 44 19.87 8.24 9.25
N ARG A 45 20.83 9.14 8.98
CA ARG A 45 21.30 10.13 9.96
C ARG A 45 20.19 11.06 10.44
N VAL A 46 19.20 11.36 9.59
CA VAL A 46 18.03 12.17 9.96
C VAL A 46 17.25 11.48 11.08
N GLY A 47 16.99 10.17 10.95
CA GLY A 47 16.32 9.38 11.97
C GLY A 47 17.13 9.25 13.26
N GLU A 48 18.45 9.02 13.16
CA GLU A 48 19.34 9.02 14.33
C GLU A 48 19.27 10.34 15.10
N LEU A 49 19.26 11.48 14.40
CA LEU A 49 19.17 12.80 15.01
C LEU A 49 17.84 13.03 15.72
N VAL A 50 16.74 12.46 15.24
CA VAL A 50 15.42 12.49 15.90
C VAL A 50 15.45 11.73 17.22
N VAL A 51 16.04 10.53 17.24
CA VAL A 51 16.22 9.73 18.46
C VAL A 51 17.11 10.47 19.46
N GLU A 52 18.28 10.94 19.01
CA GLU A 52 19.22 11.71 19.82
C GLU A 52 18.56 12.98 20.42
N ALA A 53 17.75 13.71 19.65
CA ALA A 53 17.05 14.89 20.13
C ALA A 53 15.97 14.55 21.17
N ALA A 54 15.19 13.48 20.94
CA ALA A 54 14.17 13.04 21.88
C ALA A 54 14.79 12.62 23.22
N ASP A 55 15.88 11.84 23.18
CA ASP A 55 16.62 11.41 24.36
C ASP A 55 17.28 12.60 25.10
N TYR A 56 17.76 13.60 24.35
CA TYR A 56 18.36 14.81 24.91
C TYR A 56 17.38 15.67 25.71
N TYR A 57 16.16 15.89 25.19
CA TYR A 57 15.19 16.78 25.84
C TYR A 57 14.34 16.09 26.93
N GLY A 58 14.02 14.81 26.76
CA GLY A 58 13.15 14.08 27.69
C GLY A 58 11.75 14.70 27.87
N GLY A 59 10.99 14.14 28.82
CA GLY A 59 9.67 14.66 29.23
C GLY A 59 8.68 14.87 28.08
N ASP A 60 7.88 15.93 28.17
CA ASP A 60 6.83 16.26 27.19
C ASP A 60 7.40 16.60 25.81
N VAL A 61 8.59 17.20 25.77
CA VAL A 61 9.26 17.56 24.50
C VAL A 61 9.66 16.30 23.73
N ALA A 62 10.16 15.27 24.42
CA ALA A 62 10.46 14.00 23.80
C ALA A 62 9.20 13.37 23.19
N GLU A 63 8.06 13.38 23.88
CA GLU A 63 6.80 12.84 23.35
C GLU A 63 6.29 13.61 22.12
N ILE A 64 6.53 14.92 22.07
CA ILE A 64 6.23 15.74 20.90
C ILE A 64 7.10 15.32 19.71
N ILE A 65 8.42 15.22 19.90
CA ILE A 65 9.37 14.82 18.85
C ILE A 65 9.01 13.43 18.29
N LYS A 66 8.72 12.46 19.17
CA LYS A 66 8.34 11.08 18.79
C LYS A 66 7.11 11.00 17.89
N LYS A 67 6.19 11.98 17.98
CA LYS A 67 4.92 12.00 17.24
C LYS A 67 4.92 12.95 16.05
N SER A 68 6.01 13.68 15.82
CA SER A 68 6.06 14.74 14.79
C SER A 68 6.60 14.25 13.45
N PHE A 69 7.53 13.29 13.48
CA PHE A 69 8.31 12.87 12.31
C PHE A 69 8.09 11.41 11.98
N TYR A 70 7.84 11.14 10.70
CA TYR A 70 7.53 9.82 10.19
C TYR A 70 8.46 9.45 9.03
N ASN A 71 8.56 8.16 8.73
CA ASN A 71 9.20 7.72 7.49
C ASN A 71 8.49 8.29 6.26
N ASN A 72 9.12 8.17 5.09
CA ASN A 72 8.60 8.78 3.86
C ASN A 72 7.23 8.22 3.42
N GLU A 73 6.91 6.99 3.82
CA GLU A 73 5.60 6.37 3.59
C GLU A 73 4.54 6.79 4.63
N ARG A 74 4.91 7.62 5.62
CA ARG A 74 4.08 8.02 6.78
C ARG A 74 3.51 6.85 7.59
N SER A 75 4.12 5.68 7.49
CA SER A 75 3.63 4.44 8.12
C SER A 75 4.14 4.28 9.55
N LYS A 76 5.33 4.79 9.88
CA LYS A 76 5.93 4.66 11.21
C LYS A 76 6.66 5.92 11.64
N SER A 77 6.69 6.18 12.95
CA SER A 77 7.47 7.30 13.49
C SER A 77 8.97 7.02 13.31
N LEU A 78 9.75 8.06 12.99
CA LEU A 78 11.20 7.92 12.85
C LEU A 78 11.87 7.47 14.16
N TYR A 79 11.31 7.89 15.29
CA TYR A 79 11.81 7.47 16.59
C TYR A 79 11.65 5.96 16.78
N ASP A 80 10.47 5.40 16.53
CA ASP A 80 10.22 3.97 16.74
C ASP A 80 10.97 3.09 15.74
N GLU A 81 11.19 3.59 14.51
CA GLU A 81 12.00 2.93 13.49
C GLU A 81 13.49 2.91 13.88
N CYS A 82 14.08 4.06 14.23
CA CYS A 82 15.52 4.15 14.49
C CYS A 82 15.94 3.73 15.90
N LYS A 83 15.02 3.69 16.88
CA LYS A 83 15.37 3.32 18.26
C LYS A 83 15.88 1.89 18.39
N VAL A 84 15.43 0.96 17.55
CA VAL A 84 15.89 -0.44 17.58
C VAL A 84 17.41 -0.51 17.45
N TRP A 85 17.98 0.26 16.51
CA TRP A 85 19.42 0.34 16.32
C TRP A 85 20.17 0.88 17.51
N ALA A 86 19.69 1.98 18.10
CA ALA A 86 20.31 2.54 19.29
C ALA A 86 20.37 1.50 20.43
N LEU A 87 19.32 0.68 20.56
CA LEU A 87 19.25 -0.38 21.56
C LEU A 87 20.18 -1.58 21.22
N ILE A 88 20.30 -1.95 19.95
CA ILE A 88 21.24 -3.00 19.49
C ILE A 88 22.68 -2.55 19.76
N GLU A 89 23.05 -1.30 19.45
CA GLU A 89 24.39 -0.76 19.71
C GLU A 89 24.71 -0.71 21.22
N GLN A 90 23.71 -0.37 22.03
CA GLN A 90 23.79 -0.38 23.49
C GLN A 90 23.83 -1.79 24.09
N LYS A 91 23.65 -2.84 23.26
CA LYS A 91 23.56 -4.25 23.65
C LYS A 91 22.43 -4.52 24.67
N ASP A 92 21.39 -3.69 24.66
CA ASP A 92 20.23 -3.87 25.52
C ASP A 92 19.23 -4.84 24.86
N ASN A 93 19.59 -6.12 24.89
CA ASN A 93 18.80 -7.20 24.28
C ASN A 93 17.36 -7.26 24.82
N ALA A 94 17.13 -6.84 26.07
CA ALA A 94 15.80 -6.83 26.67
C ALA A 94 14.92 -5.72 26.07
N ALA A 95 15.48 -4.52 25.91
CA ALA A 95 14.79 -3.42 25.25
C ALA A 95 14.58 -3.68 23.75
N VAL A 96 15.56 -4.28 23.05
CA VAL A 96 15.40 -4.72 21.64
C VAL A 96 14.22 -5.68 21.51
N THR A 97 14.17 -6.73 22.35
CA THR A 97 13.06 -7.70 22.37
C THR A 97 11.70 -7.02 22.62
N GLN A 98 11.66 -5.96 23.45
CA GLN A 98 10.42 -5.24 23.72
C GLN A 98 9.93 -4.46 22.49
N VAL A 99 10.82 -3.74 21.81
CA VAL A 99 10.45 -2.98 20.60
C VAL A 99 10.04 -3.91 19.47
N VAL A 100 10.75 -5.03 19.30
CA VAL A 100 10.39 -6.08 18.35
C VAL A 100 8.97 -6.58 18.64
N LYS A 101 8.68 -7.01 19.88
CA LYS A 101 7.34 -7.47 20.27
C LYS A 101 6.24 -6.43 20.03
N GLN A 102 6.54 -5.15 20.18
CA GLN A 102 5.59 -4.08 19.92
C GLN A 102 5.27 -3.99 18.43
N GLY A 103 6.28 -3.93 17.56
CA GLY A 103 6.08 -3.88 16.10
C GLY A 103 5.31 -5.11 15.58
N VAL A 104 5.55 -6.26 16.20
CA VAL A 104 4.80 -7.49 15.93
C VAL A 104 3.31 -7.37 16.27
N GLN A 105 2.99 -6.78 17.42
CA GLN A 105 1.58 -6.57 17.79
C GLN A 105 0.89 -5.54 16.89
N GLU A 106 1.63 -4.53 16.44
CA GLU A 106 1.15 -3.49 15.53
C GLU A 106 0.84 -4.06 14.15
N GLY A 107 1.76 -4.85 13.57
CA GLY A 107 1.53 -5.54 12.30
C GLY A 107 0.37 -6.52 12.33
N GLY A 108 0.24 -7.33 13.39
CA GLY A 108 -0.91 -8.22 13.56
C GLY A 108 -2.26 -7.48 13.58
N LYS A 109 -2.33 -6.33 14.26
CA LYS A 109 -3.55 -5.49 14.31
C LYS A 109 -3.87 -4.85 12.95
N ALA A 110 -2.84 -4.41 12.21
CA ALA A 110 -3.02 -3.83 10.88
C ALA A 110 -3.61 -4.85 9.91
N LEU A 111 -3.06 -6.07 9.92
CA LEU A 111 -3.56 -7.20 9.15
C LEU A 111 -5.01 -7.56 9.54
N GLU A 112 -5.33 -7.66 10.83
CA GLU A 112 -6.71 -7.93 11.29
C GLU A 112 -7.70 -6.84 10.83
N ARG A 113 -7.27 -5.58 10.79
CA ARG A 113 -8.09 -4.46 10.30
C ARG A 113 -8.44 -4.62 8.82
N VAL A 114 -7.48 -5.02 7.97
CA VAL A 114 -7.75 -5.29 6.54
C VAL A 114 -8.83 -6.36 6.40
N GLY A 115 -8.73 -7.46 7.14
CA GLY A 115 -9.75 -8.51 7.15
C GLY A 115 -11.15 -8.00 7.51
N LYS A 116 -11.27 -7.15 8.53
CA LYS A 116 -12.54 -6.53 8.93
C LYS A 116 -13.12 -5.59 7.86
N GLU A 117 -12.28 -4.81 7.19
CA GLU A 117 -12.75 -3.92 6.13
C GLU A 117 -13.14 -4.69 4.86
N ILE A 118 -12.49 -5.82 4.56
CA ILE A 118 -12.91 -6.75 3.50
C ILE A 118 -14.30 -7.31 3.81
N GLU A 119 -14.54 -7.81 5.04
CA GLU A 119 -15.84 -8.36 5.44
C GLU A 119 -16.97 -7.33 5.31
N LYS A 120 -16.73 -6.08 5.69
CA LYS A 120 -17.70 -4.99 5.53
C LYS A 120 -17.97 -4.67 4.06
N THR A 121 -16.92 -4.53 3.26
CA THR A 121 -17.00 -4.18 1.82
C THR A 121 -17.70 -5.27 1.02
N LEU A 122 -17.47 -6.54 1.36
CA LEU A 122 -18.10 -7.70 0.73
C LEU A 122 -19.42 -8.12 1.39
N SER A 123 -19.93 -7.37 2.38
CA SER A 123 -21.05 -7.82 3.20
C SER A 123 -22.36 -8.03 2.41
N PRO A 124 -23.13 -9.10 2.70
CA PRO A 124 -24.42 -9.36 2.05
C PRO A 124 -25.45 -8.25 2.30
N GLN A 125 -25.37 -7.54 3.43
CA GLN A 125 -26.26 -6.45 3.78
C GLN A 125 -26.08 -5.25 2.84
N LEU A 126 -24.83 -4.85 2.57
CA LEU A 126 -24.51 -3.79 1.62
C LEU A 126 -24.97 -4.16 0.20
N GLN A 127 -24.77 -5.41 -0.18
CA GLN A 127 -25.19 -5.94 -1.49
C GLN A 127 -26.70 -6.00 -1.64
N SER A 128 -27.43 -6.41 -0.60
CA SER A 128 -28.89 -6.45 -0.59
C SER A 128 -29.51 -5.06 -0.73
N SER A 129 -28.88 -4.04 -0.14
CA SER A 129 -29.30 -2.64 -0.28
C SER A 129 -29.15 -2.17 -1.73
N VAL A 130 -28.01 -2.42 -2.39
CA VAL A 130 -27.83 -2.09 -3.81
C VAL A 130 -28.87 -2.81 -4.69
N ALA A 131 -29.08 -4.12 -4.50
CA ALA A 131 -30.03 -4.91 -5.27
C ALA A 131 -31.50 -4.43 -5.10
N ASN A 132 -31.91 -4.12 -3.87
CA ASN A 132 -33.25 -3.63 -3.57
C ASN A 132 -33.52 -2.24 -4.17
N LEU A 133 -32.52 -1.35 -4.15
CA LEU A 133 -32.62 -0.01 -4.72
C LEU A 133 -32.74 -0.03 -6.24
N VAL A 134 -31.99 -0.92 -6.88
CA VAL A 134 -32.07 -1.15 -8.33
C VAL A 134 -33.48 -1.65 -8.72
N ASN A 135 -34.15 -2.42 -7.87
CA ASN A 135 -35.46 -3.00 -8.17
C ASN A 135 -36.67 -2.10 -7.85
N THR A 136 -36.56 -1.09 -6.99
CA THR A 136 -37.78 -0.52 -6.33
C THR A 136 -37.98 0.99 -6.47
N LEU A 137 -36.96 1.78 -6.82
CA LEU A 137 -37.05 3.26 -6.79
C LEU A 137 -36.93 3.93 -8.17
N SER A 138 -37.80 4.92 -8.45
CA SER A 138 -37.79 5.74 -9.67
C SER A 138 -38.04 7.23 -9.33
N GLY A 139 -37.49 8.16 -10.11
CA GLY A 139 -37.66 9.62 -9.92
C GLY A 139 -36.65 10.25 -8.95
N ASN A 140 -36.86 11.51 -8.54
CA ASN A 140 -35.87 12.29 -7.75
C ASN A 140 -35.41 11.61 -6.46
N GLY A 141 -36.32 10.97 -5.73
CA GLY A 141 -35.96 10.21 -4.52
C GLY A 141 -35.07 9.00 -4.81
N GLY A 142 -35.18 8.41 -6.01
CA GLY A 142 -34.27 7.34 -6.45
C GLY A 142 -32.84 7.86 -6.73
N VAL A 143 -32.72 9.07 -7.27
CA VAL A 143 -31.41 9.69 -7.58
C VAL A 143 -30.64 10.05 -6.30
N GLU A 144 -31.32 10.64 -5.31
CA GLU A 144 -30.69 10.95 -4.01
C GLU A 144 -30.22 9.69 -3.27
N VAL A 145 -31.02 8.61 -3.33
CA VAL A 145 -30.67 7.34 -2.71
C VAL A 145 -29.52 6.62 -3.43
N ILE A 146 -29.45 6.69 -4.77
CA ILE A 146 -28.30 6.19 -5.55
C ILE A 146 -27.02 6.94 -5.14
N LYS A 147 -27.07 8.27 -5.05
CA LYS A 147 -25.94 9.09 -4.61
C LYS A 147 -25.48 8.72 -3.20
N GLY A 148 -26.42 8.57 -2.26
CA GLY A 148 -26.09 8.15 -0.89
C GLY A 148 -25.46 6.75 -0.82
N GLN A 149 -25.92 5.81 -1.63
CA GLN A 149 -25.36 4.46 -1.69
C GLN A 149 -23.97 4.45 -2.33
N ALA A 150 -23.75 5.23 -3.40
CA ALA A 150 -22.44 5.40 -4.02
C ALA A 150 -21.42 5.97 -3.03
N SER A 151 -21.81 7.01 -2.27
CA SER A 151 -20.98 7.56 -1.19
C SER A 151 -20.65 6.50 -0.13
N SER A 152 -21.64 5.73 0.34
CA SER A 152 -21.37 4.68 1.33
C SER A 152 -20.43 3.59 0.82
N LEU A 153 -20.50 3.23 -0.47
CA LEU A 153 -19.59 2.25 -1.08
C LEU A 153 -18.18 2.83 -1.20
N PHE A 154 -18.06 4.08 -1.63
CA PHE A 154 -16.79 4.78 -1.76
C PHE A 154 -16.08 4.99 -0.41
N ASP A 155 -16.82 5.40 0.62
CA ASP A 155 -16.28 5.59 1.98
C ASP A 155 -15.71 4.27 2.54
N GLN A 156 -16.41 3.15 2.34
CA GLN A 156 -15.95 1.83 2.78
C GLN A 156 -14.73 1.36 1.99
N TYR A 157 -14.72 1.59 0.68
CA TYR A 157 -13.58 1.27 -0.17
C TYR A 157 -12.34 2.11 0.19
N THR A 158 -12.52 3.38 0.54
CA THR A 158 -11.45 4.25 1.04
C THR A 158 -10.80 3.65 2.29
N LEU A 159 -11.62 3.22 3.26
CA LEU A 159 -11.13 2.57 4.49
C LEU A 159 -10.40 1.25 4.21
N LEU A 160 -10.85 0.48 3.21
CA LEU A 160 -10.18 -0.75 2.78
C LEU A 160 -8.80 -0.47 2.19
N VAL A 161 -8.70 0.49 1.26
CA VAL A 161 -7.43 0.91 0.65
C VAL A 161 -6.47 1.42 1.71
N ASP A 162 -6.92 2.29 2.61
CA ASP A 162 -6.09 2.84 3.68
C ASP A 162 -5.62 1.76 4.65
N SER A 163 -6.49 0.80 4.99
CA SER A 163 -6.12 -0.33 5.84
C SER A 163 -5.05 -1.19 5.18
N TYR A 164 -5.14 -1.43 3.86
CA TYR A 164 -4.09 -2.16 3.14
C TYR A 164 -2.77 -1.38 3.13
N LYS A 165 -2.79 -0.06 2.91
CA LYS A 165 -1.58 0.78 2.98
C LYS A 165 -0.87 0.66 4.33
N VAL A 166 -1.64 0.70 5.43
CA VAL A 166 -1.11 0.51 6.79
C VAL A 166 -0.52 -0.89 6.94
N ALA A 167 -1.23 -1.94 6.51
CA ALA A 167 -0.73 -3.31 6.60
C ALA A 167 0.54 -3.54 5.77
N LYS A 168 0.61 -3.00 4.54
CA LYS A 168 1.82 -2.96 3.71
C LYS A 168 2.98 -2.34 4.50
N GLY A 169 2.75 -1.17 5.09
CA GLY A 169 3.74 -0.46 5.89
C GLY A 169 4.27 -1.32 7.04
N GLU A 170 3.40 -1.99 7.78
CA GLU A 170 3.82 -2.86 8.89
C GLU A 170 4.58 -4.11 8.45
N VAL A 171 4.18 -4.74 7.34
CA VAL A 171 4.95 -5.86 6.76
C VAL A 171 6.34 -5.40 6.37
N LYS A 172 6.47 -4.24 5.72
CA LYS A 172 7.75 -3.63 5.34
C LYS A 172 8.60 -3.27 6.57
N ASN A 173 7.99 -2.69 7.60
CA ASN A 173 8.69 -2.41 8.86
C ASN A 173 9.22 -3.70 9.50
N THR A 174 8.47 -4.80 9.41
CA THR A 174 8.85 -6.11 9.95
C THR A 174 9.99 -6.76 9.16
N THR A 175 9.98 -6.65 7.82
CA THR A 175 11.08 -7.13 6.97
C THR A 175 12.37 -6.33 7.20
N VAL A 176 12.26 -5.01 7.34
CA VAL A 176 13.38 -4.13 7.69
C VAL A 176 13.94 -4.57 9.04
N LEU A 177 13.12 -4.61 10.10
CA LEU A 177 13.52 -5.04 11.44
C LEU A 177 14.27 -6.38 11.46
N PHE A 178 13.76 -7.37 10.73
CA PHE A 178 14.46 -8.65 10.63
C PHE A 178 15.80 -8.52 9.92
N SER A 179 15.88 -7.75 8.84
CA SER A 179 17.14 -7.47 8.14
C SER A 179 18.16 -6.82 9.06
N GLU A 180 17.75 -5.93 9.96
CA GLU A 180 18.61 -5.32 10.98
C GLU A 180 19.17 -6.37 11.96
N LEU A 181 18.30 -7.21 12.52
CA LEU A 181 18.69 -8.31 13.41
C LEU A 181 19.64 -9.27 12.70
N ARG A 182 19.36 -9.56 11.43
CA ARG A 182 20.17 -10.45 10.59
C ARG A 182 21.57 -9.92 10.35
N GLU A 183 21.73 -8.61 10.15
CA GLU A 183 23.04 -7.97 10.05
C GLU A 183 23.83 -8.07 11.36
N TYR A 184 23.16 -7.94 12.52
CA TYR A 184 23.82 -8.17 13.81
C TYR A 184 24.25 -9.64 13.99
N VAL A 185 23.44 -10.61 13.54
CA VAL A 185 23.85 -12.02 13.50
C VAL A 185 25.06 -12.23 12.57
N MET A 186 25.09 -11.56 11.41
CA MET A 186 26.20 -11.61 10.47
C MET A 186 27.50 -11.05 11.06
N GLU A 187 27.42 -10.01 11.90
CA GLU A 187 28.57 -9.49 12.65
C GLU A 187 29.18 -10.57 13.56
N ILE A 188 28.32 -11.25 14.34
CA ILE A 188 28.74 -12.33 15.22
C ILE A 188 29.34 -13.49 14.42
N TYR A 189 28.75 -13.84 13.27
CA TYR A 189 29.28 -14.85 12.36
C TYR A 189 30.70 -14.49 11.89
N ARG A 190 30.88 -13.30 11.30
CA ARG A 190 32.18 -12.83 10.77
C ARG A 190 33.26 -12.82 11.85
N LYS A 191 32.92 -12.37 13.07
CA LYS A 191 33.85 -12.34 14.21
C LYS A 191 34.36 -13.73 14.57
N TYR A 192 33.46 -14.70 14.73
CA TYR A 192 33.86 -16.06 15.15
C TYR A 192 34.46 -16.88 13.99
N ALA A 193 34.00 -16.67 12.75
CA ALA A 193 34.60 -17.27 11.56
C ALA A 193 36.06 -16.83 11.39
N ALA A 194 36.33 -15.51 11.50
CA ALA A 194 37.69 -14.98 11.45
C ALA A 194 38.59 -15.62 12.51
N MET A 195 38.11 -15.72 13.76
CA MET A 195 38.86 -16.34 14.85
C MET A 195 39.22 -17.81 14.57
N LEU A 196 38.29 -18.60 14.01
CA LEU A 196 38.59 -19.99 13.64
C LEU A 196 39.66 -20.06 12.55
N ILE A 197 39.60 -19.15 11.57
CA ILE A 197 40.60 -19.08 10.50
C ILE A 197 41.96 -18.68 11.06
N ASP A 198 42.03 -17.75 12.01
CA ASP A 198 43.31 -17.37 12.63
C ASP A 198 43.97 -18.52 13.40
N VAL A 199 43.18 -19.41 13.99
CA VAL A 199 43.70 -20.55 14.79
C VAL A 199 44.08 -21.75 13.94
N TYR A 200 43.29 -22.05 12.90
CA TYR A 200 43.40 -23.28 12.10
C TYR A 200 43.87 -23.04 10.66
N GLY A 201 43.97 -21.78 10.22
CA GLY A 201 44.42 -21.37 8.89
C GLY A 201 43.58 -21.98 7.77
N ASP A 202 44.25 -22.44 6.72
CA ASP A 202 43.65 -23.00 5.49
C ASP A 202 42.81 -24.28 5.70
N ARG A 203 42.82 -24.83 6.93
CA ARG A 203 41.99 -25.97 7.34
C ARG A 203 40.52 -25.57 7.53
N VAL A 204 40.22 -24.27 7.62
CA VAL A 204 38.85 -23.74 7.68
C VAL A 204 38.48 -23.16 6.32
N LYS A 205 37.29 -23.51 5.84
CA LYS A 205 36.69 -22.96 4.63
C LYS A 205 35.43 -22.20 5.03
N GLU A 206 35.53 -20.87 5.02
CA GLU A 206 34.40 -19.99 5.23
C GLU A 206 33.50 -19.97 3.99
N ILE A 207 32.21 -20.25 4.19
CA ILE A 207 31.20 -20.16 3.15
C ILE A 207 30.25 -19.02 3.51
N SER A 208 30.39 -17.90 2.78
CA SER A 208 29.52 -16.74 2.95
C SER A 208 28.04 -17.13 2.91
N PRO A 209 27.23 -16.70 3.88
CA PRO A 209 25.78 -16.87 3.86
C PRO A 209 25.15 -16.25 2.61
N ASP A 210 24.11 -16.89 2.08
CA ASP A 210 23.33 -16.34 0.98
C ASP A 210 22.40 -15.24 1.53
N ILE A 211 22.33 -14.09 0.85
CA ILE A 211 21.52 -12.95 1.30
C ILE A 211 20.26 -12.83 0.46
N PHE A 212 19.11 -13.14 1.07
CA PHE A 212 17.81 -12.85 0.47
C PHE A 212 17.51 -11.34 0.51
N ASP A 213 16.97 -10.83 -0.59
CA ASP A 213 16.56 -9.43 -0.76
C ASP A 213 15.06 -9.29 -0.42
N PHE A 214 14.76 -8.84 0.80
CA PHE A 214 13.38 -8.63 1.24
C PHE A 214 12.70 -7.45 0.55
N GLU A 215 13.45 -6.54 -0.08
CA GLU A 215 12.89 -5.42 -0.85
C GLU A 215 12.36 -5.87 -2.22
N SER A 216 12.69 -7.09 -2.65
CA SER A 216 12.10 -7.67 -3.87
C SER A 216 10.60 -7.96 -3.76
N VAL A 217 10.04 -7.94 -2.53
CA VAL A 217 8.62 -8.18 -2.28
C VAL A 217 7.78 -7.04 -2.88
N GLN A 218 6.91 -7.40 -3.82
CA GLN A 218 5.99 -6.49 -4.47
C GLN A 218 4.71 -6.31 -3.65
N TYR A 219 4.04 -5.18 -3.85
CA TYR A 219 2.76 -4.83 -3.22
C TYR A 219 1.76 -4.33 -4.26
N LEU A 220 0.46 -4.45 -3.96
CA LEU A 220 -0.58 -3.93 -4.84
C LEU A 220 -0.47 -2.41 -4.98
N ASN A 221 -0.70 -1.90 -6.18
CA ASN A 221 -0.85 -0.46 -6.44
C ASN A 221 -2.27 -0.01 -6.04
N VAL A 222 -2.56 -0.02 -4.73
CA VAL A 222 -3.87 0.37 -4.22
C VAL A 222 -4.16 1.87 -4.41
N GLN A 223 -3.14 2.69 -4.65
CA GLN A 223 -3.31 4.11 -4.99
C GLN A 223 -3.92 4.27 -6.39
N GLY A 224 -3.35 3.60 -7.40
CA GLY A 224 -3.94 3.59 -8.74
C GLY A 224 -5.32 2.92 -8.78
N MET A 225 -5.56 1.90 -7.94
CA MET A 225 -6.91 1.33 -7.77
C MET A 225 -7.88 2.38 -7.19
N PHE A 226 -7.44 3.11 -6.15
CA PHE A 226 -8.22 4.18 -5.54
C PHE A 226 -8.61 5.28 -6.51
N GLU A 227 -7.65 5.83 -7.24
CA GLU A 227 -7.87 6.89 -8.23
C GLU A 227 -8.87 6.47 -9.31
N SER A 228 -8.79 5.22 -9.79
CA SER A 228 -9.74 4.66 -10.75
C SER A 228 -11.17 4.63 -10.19
N VAL A 229 -11.34 4.19 -8.94
CA VAL A 229 -12.64 4.14 -8.28
C VAL A 229 -13.14 5.55 -7.92
N GLU A 230 -12.28 6.46 -7.53
CA GLU A 230 -12.59 7.86 -7.25
C GLU A 230 -13.11 8.58 -8.51
N LEU A 231 -12.47 8.37 -9.67
CA LEU A 231 -12.96 8.90 -10.95
C LEU A 231 -14.37 8.39 -11.27
N GLN A 232 -14.63 7.10 -11.08
CA GLN A 232 -15.97 6.52 -11.29
C GLN A 232 -17.00 7.08 -10.31
N TYR A 233 -16.63 7.24 -9.03
CA TYR A 233 -17.48 7.84 -8.01
C TYR A 233 -17.83 9.30 -8.32
N ASN A 234 -16.84 10.10 -8.71
CA ASN A 234 -17.00 11.50 -9.08
C ASN A 234 -17.90 11.63 -10.31
N ALA A 235 -17.69 10.80 -11.34
CA ALA A 235 -18.54 10.76 -12.51
C ALA A 235 -20.01 10.41 -12.15
N LEU A 236 -20.23 9.39 -11.31
CA LEU A 236 -21.56 8.97 -10.87
C LEU A 236 -22.26 10.07 -10.04
N THR A 237 -21.51 10.73 -9.15
CA THR A 237 -22.02 11.80 -8.28
C THR A 237 -22.33 13.09 -9.04
N GLU A 238 -21.48 13.45 -10.00
CA GLU A 238 -21.71 14.56 -10.92
C GLU A 238 -22.97 14.30 -11.76
N GLN A 239 -23.08 13.10 -12.34
CA GLN A 239 -24.27 12.70 -13.09
C GLN A 239 -25.53 12.77 -12.23
N CYS A 240 -25.52 12.30 -10.99
CA CYS A 240 -26.66 12.42 -10.07
C CYS A 240 -27.04 13.89 -9.82
N SER A 241 -26.05 14.76 -9.65
CA SER A 241 -26.26 16.18 -9.33
C SER A 241 -26.80 16.96 -10.54
N GLN A 242 -26.24 16.72 -11.73
CA GLN A 242 -26.75 17.24 -13.00
C GLN A 242 -28.19 16.76 -13.24
N LEU A 243 -28.47 15.47 -13.00
CA LEU A 243 -29.81 14.89 -13.18
C LEU A 243 -30.86 15.51 -12.27
N LEU A 244 -30.54 15.76 -11.00
CA LEU A 244 -31.44 16.41 -10.04
C LEU A 244 -31.80 17.84 -10.48
N CYS A 245 -30.80 18.59 -10.97
CA CYS A 245 -31.02 19.91 -11.55
C CYS A 245 -31.92 19.83 -12.79
N GLU A 246 -31.62 18.94 -13.73
CA GLU A 246 -32.38 18.76 -14.96
C GLU A 246 -33.83 18.30 -14.70
N ILE A 247 -34.07 17.36 -13.78
CA ILE A 247 -35.43 16.90 -13.48
C ILE A 247 -36.24 18.03 -12.83
N ARG A 248 -35.62 18.84 -11.96
CA ARG A 248 -36.27 20.00 -11.33
C ARG A 248 -36.64 21.07 -12.35
N GLU A 249 -35.72 21.42 -13.24
CA GLU A 249 -35.96 22.41 -14.31
C GLU A 249 -37.02 21.92 -15.28
N ARG A 250 -36.92 20.67 -15.75
CA ARG A 250 -37.90 20.07 -16.66
C ARG A 250 -39.26 19.84 -16.02
N PHE A 251 -39.34 19.62 -14.70
CA PHE A 251 -40.63 19.53 -14.01
C PHE A 251 -41.34 20.89 -14.02
N VAL A 252 -40.62 21.97 -13.72
CA VAL A 252 -41.17 23.34 -13.79
C VAL A 252 -41.55 23.71 -15.21
N GLU A 253 -40.73 23.34 -16.20
CA GLU A 253 -41.03 23.57 -17.61
C GLU A 253 -42.22 22.73 -18.11
N SER A 254 -42.28 21.45 -17.75
CA SER A 254 -43.39 20.54 -18.09
C SER A 254 -44.70 20.99 -17.45
N ALA A 255 -44.68 21.39 -16.18
CA ALA A 255 -45.86 21.95 -15.50
C ALA A 255 -46.34 23.24 -16.17
N LYS A 256 -45.42 24.14 -16.56
CA LYS A 256 -45.74 25.35 -17.33
C LYS A 256 -46.31 25.02 -18.71
N ARG A 257 -45.70 24.08 -19.44
CA ARG A 257 -46.15 23.62 -20.77
C ARG A 257 -47.52 22.98 -20.71
N SER A 258 -47.76 22.11 -19.75
CA SER A 258 -49.06 21.45 -19.53
C SER A 258 -50.16 22.45 -19.17
N ALA A 259 -49.85 23.47 -18.36
CA ALA A 259 -50.79 24.55 -18.06
C ALA A 259 -51.11 25.41 -19.30
N LEU A 260 -50.09 25.77 -20.08
CA LEU A 260 -50.23 26.52 -21.34
C LEU A 260 -51.07 25.73 -22.37
N GLN A 261 -50.73 24.47 -22.64
CA GLN A 261 -51.45 23.64 -23.60
C GLN A 261 -52.90 23.35 -23.20
N PHE A 262 -53.19 23.18 -21.92
CA PHE A 262 -54.57 23.08 -21.42
C PHE A 262 -55.36 24.40 -21.60
N SER A 263 -54.68 25.54 -21.44
CA SER A 263 -55.30 26.86 -21.60
C SER A 263 -55.55 27.24 -23.06
N GLU A 264 -54.65 26.85 -23.97
CA GLU A 264 -54.66 27.20 -25.40
C GLU A 264 -55.45 26.22 -26.28
N ALA A 265 -55.75 25.00 -25.79
CA ALA A 265 -56.54 24.02 -26.53
C ALA A 265 -58.00 24.48 -26.71
N LYS A 266 -58.48 24.47 -27.97
CA LYS A 266 -59.88 24.77 -28.32
C LYS A 266 -60.86 23.75 -27.73
N ASP A 267 -60.48 22.47 -27.69
CA ASP A 267 -61.19 21.41 -27.00
C ASP A 267 -60.49 21.11 -25.67
N LYS A 268 -61.23 21.27 -24.56
CA LYS A 268 -60.72 21.00 -23.22
C LYS A 268 -60.36 19.53 -23.00
N ARG A 269 -60.98 18.59 -23.72
CA ARG A 269 -60.64 17.16 -23.66
C ARG A 269 -59.26 16.89 -24.26
N VAL A 270 -58.97 17.47 -25.43
CA VAL A 270 -57.65 17.40 -26.07
C VAL A 270 -56.58 18.10 -25.22
N GLY A 271 -56.92 19.24 -24.61
CA GLY A 271 -56.01 19.95 -23.69
C GLY A 271 -55.63 19.15 -22.44
N VAL A 272 -56.57 18.41 -21.84
CA VAL A 272 -56.29 17.51 -20.70
C VAL A 272 -55.44 16.32 -21.14
N LEU A 273 -55.73 15.74 -22.32
CA LEU A 273 -54.98 14.61 -22.86
C LEU A 273 -53.50 14.99 -23.12
N LEU A 274 -53.24 16.13 -23.76
CA LEU A 274 -51.88 16.64 -24.01
C LEU A 274 -51.13 17.00 -22.72
N ALA A 275 -51.81 17.65 -21.76
CA ALA A 275 -51.24 17.93 -20.45
C ALA A 275 -50.87 16.64 -19.68
N GLY A 276 -51.72 15.61 -19.79
CA GLY A 276 -51.47 14.27 -19.24
C GLY A 276 -50.29 13.57 -19.91
N LEU A 277 -50.22 13.58 -21.24
CA LEU A 277 -49.13 12.97 -22.02
C LEU A 277 -47.77 13.63 -21.74
N ASN A 278 -47.71 14.96 -21.62
CA ASN A 278 -46.48 15.64 -21.23
C ASN A 278 -46.01 15.25 -19.82
N MET A 279 -46.93 15.13 -18.87
CA MET A 279 -46.57 14.72 -17.52
C MET A 279 -46.10 13.27 -17.49
N VAL A 280 -46.77 12.35 -18.20
CA VAL A 280 -46.31 10.97 -18.35
C VAL A 280 -44.93 10.93 -19.02
N SER A 281 -44.70 11.73 -20.05
CA SER A 281 -43.40 11.85 -20.73
C SER A 281 -42.28 12.33 -19.78
N HIS A 282 -42.57 13.26 -18.88
CA HIS A 282 -41.65 13.71 -17.83
C HIS A 282 -41.32 12.60 -16.82
N TYR A 283 -42.32 11.83 -16.39
CA TYR A 283 -42.11 10.68 -15.50
C TYR A 283 -41.30 9.57 -16.17
N LEU A 284 -41.52 9.30 -17.46
CA LEU A 284 -40.73 8.34 -18.23
C LEU A 284 -39.29 8.82 -18.43
N ASP A 285 -39.06 10.11 -18.71
CA ASP A 285 -37.70 10.69 -18.79
C ASP A 285 -36.95 10.54 -17.46
N ALA A 286 -37.62 10.78 -16.34
CA ALA A 286 -37.03 10.60 -15.02
C ALA A 286 -36.73 9.12 -14.74
N ALA A 287 -37.61 8.20 -15.14
CA ALA A 287 -37.44 6.76 -14.99
C ALA A 287 -36.28 6.22 -15.84
N GLU A 288 -36.16 6.64 -17.10
CA GLU A 288 -35.05 6.30 -18.01
C GLU A 288 -33.70 6.74 -17.39
N LYS A 289 -33.63 8.00 -16.95
CA LYS A 289 -32.41 8.55 -16.35
C LYS A 289 -32.04 7.86 -15.03
N THR A 290 -33.02 7.55 -14.17
CA THR A 290 -32.76 6.74 -12.96
C THR A 290 -32.32 5.32 -13.33
N GLY A 291 -32.84 4.73 -14.40
CA GLY A 291 -32.42 3.43 -14.93
C GLY A 291 -30.95 3.41 -15.38
N ARG A 292 -30.48 4.49 -16.01
CA ARG A 292 -29.05 4.67 -16.32
C ARG A 292 -28.19 4.72 -15.06
N LEU A 293 -28.54 5.54 -14.08
CA LEU A 293 -27.78 5.65 -12.82
C LEU A 293 -27.74 4.33 -12.04
N LYS A 294 -28.80 3.52 -12.10
CA LYS A 294 -28.81 2.16 -11.53
C LYS A 294 -27.75 1.27 -12.17
N ARG A 295 -27.60 1.31 -13.50
CA ARG A 295 -26.55 0.54 -14.21
C ARG A 295 -25.15 0.99 -13.81
N GLU A 296 -24.93 2.30 -13.73
CA GLU A 296 -23.64 2.86 -13.33
C GLU A 296 -23.30 2.53 -11.87
N LEU A 297 -24.28 2.57 -10.96
CA LEU A 297 -24.12 2.12 -9.57
C LEU A 297 -23.82 0.62 -9.46
N THR A 298 -24.48 -0.21 -10.28
CA THR A 298 -24.19 -1.64 -10.37
C THR A 298 -22.73 -1.83 -10.79
N ALA A 299 -22.33 -1.32 -11.95
CA ALA A 299 -20.94 -1.42 -12.43
C ALA A 299 -19.90 -0.92 -11.40
N PHE A 300 -20.16 0.23 -10.75
CA PHE A 300 -19.31 0.77 -9.67
C PHE A 300 -19.16 -0.20 -8.50
N SER A 301 -20.26 -0.82 -8.04
CA SER A 301 -20.26 -1.85 -7.01
C SER A 301 -19.50 -3.11 -7.45
N GLY A 302 -19.63 -3.53 -8.71
CA GLY A 302 -18.88 -4.62 -9.30
C GLY A 302 -17.36 -4.38 -9.27
N HIS A 303 -16.91 -3.17 -9.65
CA HIS A 303 -15.51 -2.77 -9.60
C HIS A 303 -14.94 -2.81 -8.17
N ILE A 304 -15.63 -2.21 -7.20
CA ILE A 304 -15.22 -2.26 -5.77
C ILE A 304 -15.10 -3.70 -5.27
N ARG A 305 -16.03 -4.58 -5.67
CA ARG A 305 -16.02 -5.99 -5.27
C ARG A 305 -14.82 -6.75 -5.83
N LYS A 306 -14.48 -6.51 -7.10
CA LYS A 306 -13.30 -7.09 -7.75
C LYS A 306 -12.03 -6.66 -7.01
N ASP A 307 -11.88 -5.36 -6.77
CA ASP A 307 -10.74 -4.82 -6.05
C ASP A 307 -10.63 -5.39 -4.62
N ALA A 308 -11.75 -5.49 -3.90
CA ALA A 308 -11.78 -6.09 -2.58
C ALA A 308 -11.38 -7.58 -2.59
N ALA A 309 -11.78 -8.35 -3.61
CA ALA A 309 -11.33 -9.72 -3.79
C ALA A 309 -9.82 -9.81 -4.07
N THR A 310 -9.28 -8.91 -4.92
CA THR A 310 -7.84 -8.81 -5.17
C THR A 310 -7.06 -8.46 -3.91
N ILE A 311 -7.53 -7.47 -3.13
CA ILE A 311 -6.93 -7.08 -1.85
C ILE A 311 -6.98 -8.26 -0.86
N ASN A 312 -8.08 -9.01 -0.80
CA ASN A 312 -8.20 -10.18 0.07
C ASN A 312 -7.20 -11.30 -0.28
N SER A 313 -7.02 -11.55 -1.59
CA SER A 313 -6.05 -12.54 -2.06
C SER A 313 -4.62 -12.14 -1.70
N ASP A 314 -4.24 -10.88 -1.94
CA ASP A 314 -2.90 -10.41 -1.59
C ASP A 314 -2.68 -10.30 -0.07
N MET A 315 -3.74 -10.02 0.69
CA MET A 315 -3.71 -9.99 2.15
C MET A 315 -3.34 -11.36 2.76
N ALA A 316 -3.81 -12.47 2.18
CA ALA A 316 -3.37 -13.79 2.60
C ALA A 316 -1.84 -13.97 2.43
N ARG A 317 -1.28 -13.50 1.31
CA ARG A 317 0.17 -13.49 1.05
C ARG A 317 0.92 -12.62 2.07
N LEU A 318 0.45 -11.39 2.32
CA LEU A 318 1.06 -10.48 3.29
C LEU A 318 1.03 -11.06 4.71
N SER A 319 -0.07 -11.72 5.09
CA SER A 319 -0.19 -12.40 6.38
C SER A 319 0.81 -13.54 6.53
N GLN A 320 1.04 -14.30 5.46
CA GLN A 320 2.03 -15.36 5.45
C GLN A 320 3.44 -14.80 5.61
N ILE A 321 3.81 -13.77 4.84
CA ILE A 321 5.12 -13.10 4.95
C ILE A 321 5.33 -12.61 6.39
N PHE A 322 4.35 -11.86 6.90
CA PHE A 322 4.39 -11.32 8.25
C PHE A 322 4.60 -12.43 9.27
N LYS A 323 3.79 -13.49 9.22
CA LYS A 323 3.87 -14.60 10.17
C LYS A 323 5.19 -15.36 10.07
N THR A 324 5.69 -15.65 8.87
CA THR A 324 6.99 -16.32 8.71
C THR A 324 8.11 -15.51 9.35
N ILE A 325 8.16 -14.21 9.10
CA ILE A 325 9.20 -13.35 9.67
C ILE A 325 9.02 -13.22 11.19
N ASN A 326 7.78 -12.98 11.61
CA ASN A 326 7.43 -12.71 13.00
C ASN A 326 7.57 -13.92 13.93
N ASP A 327 7.05 -15.07 13.51
CA ASP A 327 6.90 -16.24 14.38
C ASP A 327 8.13 -17.15 14.32
N VAL A 328 8.89 -17.08 13.22
CA VAL A 328 10.04 -17.98 12.97
C VAL A 328 11.35 -17.21 12.90
N PHE A 329 11.49 -16.27 11.97
CA PHE A 329 12.80 -15.66 11.69
C PHE A 329 13.28 -14.74 12.82
N ILE A 330 12.42 -13.82 13.26
CA ILE A 330 12.71 -12.88 14.35
C ILE A 330 13.02 -13.62 15.65
N PRO A 331 12.20 -14.56 16.16
CA PRO A 331 12.46 -15.18 17.46
C PRO A 331 13.72 -16.06 17.44
N LYS A 332 14.04 -16.67 16.29
CA LYS A 332 15.29 -17.41 16.09
C LYS A 332 16.50 -16.47 16.14
N ALA A 333 16.41 -15.31 15.49
CA ALA A 333 17.45 -14.28 15.54
C ALA A 333 17.60 -13.69 16.96
N GLU A 334 16.51 -13.34 17.63
CA GLU A 334 16.50 -12.82 19.01
C GLU A 334 17.20 -13.78 19.98
N LEU A 335 16.85 -15.07 19.94
CA LEU A 335 17.49 -16.10 20.76
C LEU A 335 18.99 -16.17 20.51
N PHE A 336 19.39 -16.16 19.24
CA PHE A 336 20.80 -16.19 18.88
C PHE A 336 21.53 -14.96 19.45
N CYS A 337 21.03 -13.77 19.17
CA CYS A 337 21.60 -12.50 19.61
C CYS A 337 21.70 -12.40 21.14
N GLU A 338 20.69 -12.89 21.86
CA GLU A 338 20.67 -12.83 23.31
C GLU A 338 21.64 -13.83 23.98
N TYR A 339 21.73 -15.06 23.47
CA TYR A 339 22.36 -16.17 24.18
C TYR A 339 23.66 -16.68 23.56
N ALA A 340 23.89 -16.51 22.26
CA ALA A 340 25.14 -16.96 21.62
C ALA A 340 26.38 -16.28 22.23
N PRO A 341 26.42 -14.95 22.47
CA PRO A 341 27.55 -14.32 23.12
C PRO A 341 27.76 -14.83 24.55
N LYS A 342 26.68 -15.01 25.33
CA LYS A 342 26.74 -15.46 26.73
C LYS A 342 27.25 -16.89 26.88
N THR A 343 27.10 -17.69 25.84
CA THR A 343 27.41 -19.13 25.86
C THR A 343 28.89 -19.41 25.58
N LEU A 344 29.56 -18.57 24.79
CA LEU A 344 30.94 -18.82 24.35
C LEU A 344 31.94 -17.69 24.70
N SER A 345 31.48 -16.52 25.15
CA SER A 345 32.36 -15.35 25.35
C SER A 345 33.49 -15.57 26.34
N ASP A 346 33.23 -16.10 27.54
CA ASP A 346 34.25 -16.14 28.61
C ASP A 346 35.48 -17.01 28.25
N GLU A 347 35.26 -18.14 27.59
CA GLU A 347 36.34 -19.03 27.13
C GLU A 347 36.99 -18.52 25.83
N MET A 348 36.20 -17.95 24.92
CA MET A 348 36.71 -17.38 23.67
C MET A 348 37.51 -16.11 23.89
N ASP A 349 37.13 -15.26 24.84
CA ASP A 349 37.84 -14.02 25.17
C ASP A 349 39.21 -14.34 25.78
N LYS A 350 39.32 -15.42 26.57
CA LYS A 350 40.61 -15.92 27.08
C LYS A 350 41.50 -16.47 25.97
N LEU A 351 40.96 -17.30 25.08
CA LEU A 351 41.70 -17.82 23.92
C LEU A 351 42.10 -16.70 22.94
N THR A 352 41.22 -15.71 22.75
CA THR A 352 41.49 -14.49 21.97
C THR A 352 42.64 -13.71 22.61
N ALA A 353 42.61 -13.48 23.92
CA ALA A 353 43.69 -12.77 24.62
C ALA A 353 45.04 -13.52 24.52
N GLU A 354 45.03 -14.85 24.52
CA GLU A 354 46.23 -15.68 24.32
C GLU A 354 46.74 -15.57 22.87
N LEU A 355 45.84 -15.66 21.88
CA LEU A 355 46.16 -15.64 20.44
C LEU A 355 46.69 -14.28 19.95
N TYR A 356 46.21 -13.18 20.52
CA TYR A 356 46.55 -11.80 20.14
C TYR A 356 47.43 -11.08 21.16
N SER A 357 48.21 -11.83 21.96
CA SER A 357 49.07 -11.28 23.00
C SER A 357 50.31 -10.55 22.47
N ASP A 358 50.74 -10.85 21.24
CA ASP A 358 51.82 -10.14 20.54
C ASP A 358 51.33 -8.79 19.98
N GLU A 359 52.08 -7.72 20.25
CA GLU A 359 51.74 -6.35 19.85
C GLU A 359 51.55 -6.20 18.33
N SER A 360 52.38 -6.88 17.52
CA SER A 360 52.28 -6.84 16.05
C SER A 360 51.00 -7.51 15.53
N VAL A 361 50.55 -8.57 16.20
CA VAL A 361 49.31 -9.29 15.87
C VAL A 361 48.08 -8.53 16.39
N ALA A 362 48.21 -7.88 17.55
CA ALA A 362 47.18 -7.02 18.12
C ALA A 362 46.88 -5.81 17.21
N GLU A 363 47.89 -5.19 16.60
CA GLU A 363 47.70 -4.11 15.61
C GLU A 363 46.91 -4.59 14.38
N LEU A 364 47.24 -5.77 13.84
CA LEU A 364 46.52 -6.35 12.70
C LEU A 364 45.07 -6.65 13.05
N LYS A 365 44.81 -7.19 14.25
CA LYS A 365 43.47 -7.43 14.76
C LYS A 365 42.68 -6.13 14.91
N ASN A 366 43.26 -5.09 15.51
CA ASN A 366 42.61 -3.79 15.68
C ASN A 366 42.27 -3.17 14.32
N ARG A 367 43.15 -3.30 13.32
CA ARG A 367 42.86 -2.86 11.95
C ARG A 367 41.70 -3.63 11.33
N ARG A 368 41.63 -4.96 11.55
CA ARG A 368 40.53 -5.80 11.07
C ARG A 368 39.20 -5.37 11.69
N ASP A 369 39.19 -5.21 13.00
CA ASP A 369 37.99 -4.85 13.75
C ASP A 369 37.49 -3.46 13.32
N ALA A 370 38.39 -2.50 13.05
CA ALA A 370 38.04 -1.20 12.49
C ALA A 370 37.46 -1.30 11.07
N LEU A 371 38.03 -2.13 10.19
CA LEU A 371 37.51 -2.35 8.84
C LEU A 371 36.14 -3.05 8.85
N LEU A 372 35.92 -4.01 9.75
CA LEU A 372 34.63 -4.66 9.92
C LEU A 372 33.57 -3.69 10.44
N ALA A 373 33.93 -2.79 11.36
CA ALA A 373 33.03 -1.73 11.83
C ALA A 373 32.67 -0.73 10.72
N GLU A 374 33.64 -0.35 9.89
CA GLU A 374 33.39 0.51 8.71
C GLU A 374 32.48 -0.19 7.70
N LEU A 375 32.75 -1.47 7.40
CA LEU A 375 31.92 -2.28 6.50
C LEU A 375 30.47 -2.36 6.98
N LYS A 376 30.26 -2.56 8.28
CA LYS A 376 28.92 -2.58 8.91
C LYS A 376 28.18 -1.25 8.69
N GLY A 377 28.83 -0.11 8.94
CA GLY A 377 28.23 1.20 8.74
C GLY A 377 27.82 1.44 7.28
N LEU A 378 28.64 1.00 6.33
CA LEU A 378 28.36 1.12 4.90
C LEU A 378 27.25 0.17 4.43
N GLU A 379 27.23 -1.08 4.89
CA GLU A 379 26.16 -2.04 4.56
C GLU A 379 24.80 -1.53 5.06
N ARG A 380 24.76 -0.83 6.19
CA ARG A 380 23.56 -0.14 6.71
C ARG A 380 23.13 1.04 5.84
N ASN A 381 24.07 1.89 5.42
CA ASN A 381 23.77 3.00 4.51
C ASN A 381 23.26 2.49 3.15
N LEU A 382 23.83 1.39 2.64
CA LEU A 382 23.38 0.76 1.39
C LEU A 382 21.93 0.27 1.46
N LEU A 383 21.50 -0.26 2.62
CA LEU A 383 20.11 -0.66 2.83
C LEU A 383 19.18 0.56 2.80
N ASP A 384 19.53 1.63 3.52
CA ASP A 384 18.76 2.87 3.56
C ASP A 384 18.69 3.56 2.18
N GLU A 385 19.81 3.62 1.46
CA GLU A 385 19.89 4.17 0.10
C GLU A 385 19.03 3.37 -0.87
N GLN A 386 19.01 2.04 -0.74
CA GLN A 386 18.15 1.19 -1.56
C GLN A 386 16.67 1.43 -1.27
N LEU A 387 16.29 1.56 0.00
CA LEU A 387 14.93 1.90 0.43
C LEU A 387 14.47 3.24 -0.15
N ASN A 388 15.34 4.26 -0.09
CA ASN A 388 15.08 5.57 -0.65
C ASN A 388 14.94 5.54 -2.17
N ILE A 389 15.84 4.83 -2.87
CA ILE A 389 15.78 4.70 -4.33
C ILE A 389 14.43 4.14 -4.77
N GLU A 390 13.95 3.08 -4.12
CA GLU A 390 12.67 2.49 -4.49
C GLU A 390 11.49 3.40 -4.14
N TYR A 391 11.54 4.09 -2.98
CA TYR A 391 10.55 5.11 -2.63
C TYR A 391 10.46 6.21 -3.70
N TYR A 392 11.57 6.86 -4.05
CA TYR A 392 11.55 7.98 -5.00
C TYR A 392 11.20 7.51 -6.41
N LYS A 393 11.62 6.31 -6.85
CA LYS A 393 11.17 5.75 -8.13
C LYS A 393 9.65 5.57 -8.17
N GLN A 394 9.07 5.04 -7.10
CA GLN A 394 7.63 4.84 -7.00
C GLN A 394 6.91 6.19 -6.99
N HIS A 395 7.36 7.13 -6.16
CA HIS A 395 6.74 8.45 -6.04
C HIS A 395 6.83 9.26 -7.35
N LEU A 396 7.98 9.22 -8.04
CA LEU A 396 8.13 9.85 -9.36
C LEU A 396 7.21 9.25 -10.41
N LYS A 397 6.99 7.93 -10.36
CA LYS A 397 6.08 7.25 -11.28
C LYS A 397 4.63 7.66 -11.03
N GLU A 398 4.21 7.64 -9.76
CA GLU A 398 2.84 8.00 -9.34
C GLU A 398 2.56 9.48 -9.60
N GLY A 399 3.43 10.39 -9.15
CA GLY A 399 3.25 11.82 -9.39
C GLY A 399 3.39 12.19 -10.87
N GLY A 400 4.23 11.48 -11.63
CA GLY A 400 4.31 11.66 -13.08
C GLY A 400 3.01 11.29 -13.80
N GLN A 401 2.32 10.25 -13.33
CA GLN A 401 0.99 9.89 -13.83
C GLN A 401 -0.05 10.94 -13.46
N MET A 402 -0.08 11.38 -12.20
CA MET A 402 -1.00 12.43 -11.72
C MET A 402 -0.80 13.76 -12.47
N LEU A 403 0.44 14.15 -12.79
CA LEU A 403 0.71 15.29 -13.67
C LEU A 403 0.15 15.09 -15.08
N GLY A 404 0.22 13.86 -15.60
CA GLY A 404 -0.39 13.52 -16.89
C GLY A 404 -1.90 13.75 -16.87
N ASP A 405 -2.56 13.27 -15.82
CA ASP A 405 -4.01 13.33 -15.66
C ASP A 405 -4.51 14.77 -15.44
N LEU A 406 -3.78 15.58 -14.65
CA LEU A 406 -4.14 16.98 -14.38
C LEU A 406 -3.82 17.94 -15.54
N LYS A 407 -3.07 17.51 -16.55
CA LYS A 407 -2.50 18.40 -17.57
C LYS A 407 -3.55 19.18 -18.34
N ASP A 408 -4.59 18.51 -18.83
CA ASP A 408 -5.63 19.13 -19.65
C ASP A 408 -6.44 20.15 -18.82
N GLU A 409 -6.72 19.83 -17.56
CA GLU A 409 -7.40 20.73 -16.63
C GLU A 409 -6.54 21.93 -16.27
N TYR A 410 -5.24 21.73 -16.07
CA TYR A 410 -4.27 22.81 -15.84
C TYR A 410 -4.17 23.76 -17.02
N GLU A 411 -4.01 23.24 -18.24
CA GLU A 411 -3.92 24.05 -19.46
C GLU A 411 -5.21 24.86 -19.67
N LYS A 412 -6.37 24.22 -19.45
CA LYS A 412 -7.67 24.89 -19.48
C LYS A 412 -7.76 25.99 -18.40
N ALA A 413 -7.38 25.69 -17.17
CA ALA A 413 -7.36 26.63 -16.06
C ALA A 413 -6.48 27.85 -16.36
N LYS A 414 -5.27 27.65 -16.88
CA LYS A 414 -4.37 28.74 -17.30
C LYS A 414 -4.96 29.56 -18.45
N SER A 415 -5.54 28.91 -19.45
CA SER A 415 -6.12 29.60 -20.62
C SER A 415 -7.34 30.47 -20.27
N CYS A 416 -8.12 30.06 -19.27
CA CYS A 416 -9.29 30.79 -18.79
C CYS A 416 -8.95 31.91 -17.79
N LYS A 417 -7.66 32.15 -17.47
CA LYS A 417 -7.26 33.19 -16.51
C LYS A 417 -7.59 34.58 -17.08
N PRO A 418 -8.40 35.40 -16.37
CA PRO A 418 -8.74 36.74 -16.84
C PRO A 418 -7.49 37.60 -17.02
N SER A 419 -7.42 38.31 -18.15
CA SER A 419 -6.34 39.24 -18.44
C SER A 419 -6.63 40.60 -17.84
N GLU A 420 -5.62 41.25 -17.26
CA GLU A 420 -5.80 42.58 -16.68
C GLU A 420 -6.16 43.60 -17.79
N PRO A 421 -7.23 44.39 -17.63
CA PRO A 421 -7.64 45.35 -18.64
C PRO A 421 -6.60 46.47 -18.77
N PHE A 422 -6.25 46.82 -20.00
CA PHE A 422 -5.36 47.94 -20.29
C PHE A 422 -5.86 49.23 -19.62
N PHE A 423 -4.97 50.08 -19.11
CA PHE A 423 -5.39 51.20 -18.26
C PHE A 423 -6.35 52.17 -18.97
N LEU A 424 -6.23 52.37 -20.29
CA LEU A 424 -7.14 53.21 -21.07
C LEU A 424 -8.53 52.61 -21.24
N THR A 425 -8.67 51.28 -21.35
CA THR A 425 -10.01 50.67 -21.44
C THR A 425 -10.77 50.83 -20.14
N ASN A 426 -10.09 50.82 -19.00
CA ASN A 426 -10.72 51.11 -17.71
C ASN A 426 -11.20 52.57 -17.58
N ILE A 427 -10.51 53.53 -18.21
CA ILE A 427 -10.93 54.94 -18.23
C ILE A 427 -12.17 55.10 -19.11
N VAL A 428 -12.18 54.48 -20.29
CA VAL A 428 -13.31 54.55 -21.24
C VAL A 428 -14.55 53.84 -20.69
N THR A 429 -14.38 52.77 -19.90
CA THR A 429 -15.50 52.06 -19.25
C THR A 429 -15.85 52.58 -17.86
N LEU A 430 -15.35 53.77 -17.48
CA LEU A 430 -15.65 54.42 -16.19
C LEU A 430 -15.38 53.52 -14.97
N GLY A 431 -14.32 52.73 -15.01
CA GLY A 431 -13.94 51.81 -13.94
C GLY A 431 -14.64 50.44 -13.99
N ASN A 432 -15.59 50.23 -14.91
CA ASN A 432 -16.38 48.98 -14.96
C ASN A 432 -15.55 47.79 -15.45
N SER A 433 -14.59 47.99 -16.36
CA SER A 433 -13.68 46.93 -16.80
C SER A 433 -12.84 46.36 -15.66
N LYS A 434 -12.34 47.21 -14.75
CA LYS A 434 -11.58 46.75 -13.58
C LYS A 434 -12.46 46.03 -12.57
N LYS A 435 -13.72 46.45 -12.39
CA LYS A 435 -14.69 45.73 -11.55
C LYS A 435 -15.02 44.34 -12.10
N ASN A 436 -15.28 44.22 -13.40
CA ASN A 436 -15.54 42.93 -14.06
C ASN A 436 -14.29 42.03 -13.99
N TYR A 437 -13.11 42.55 -14.31
CA TYR A 437 -11.85 41.81 -14.14
C TYR A 437 -11.67 41.27 -12.72
N ASN A 438 -11.88 42.08 -11.69
CA ASN A 438 -11.74 41.63 -10.30
C ASN A 438 -12.76 40.54 -9.92
N ARG A 439 -14.00 40.62 -10.44
CA ARG A 439 -15.03 39.60 -10.23
C ARG A 439 -14.68 38.30 -10.95
N ASP A 440 -14.32 38.39 -12.23
CA ASP A 440 -13.99 37.23 -13.05
C ASP A 440 -12.69 36.57 -12.51
N LEU A 441 -11.74 37.37 -12.01
CA LEU A 441 -10.53 36.87 -11.32
C LEU A 441 -10.88 36.19 -10.00
N TYR A 442 -11.86 36.69 -9.24
CA TYR A 442 -12.34 36.05 -8.03
C TYR A 442 -13.00 34.70 -8.32
N GLU A 443 -13.84 34.61 -9.36
CA GLU A 443 -14.45 33.36 -9.78
C GLU A 443 -13.41 32.36 -10.30
N TRP A 444 -12.46 32.83 -11.11
CA TRP A 444 -11.33 32.03 -11.55
C TRP A 444 -10.50 31.51 -10.37
N LYS A 445 -10.21 32.37 -9.37
CA LYS A 445 -9.49 31.96 -8.16
C LYS A 445 -10.23 30.88 -7.38
N ARG A 446 -11.55 30.94 -7.33
CA ARG A 446 -12.35 29.93 -6.62
C ARG A 446 -12.40 28.60 -7.37
N LEU A 447 -12.51 28.63 -8.71
CA LEU A 447 -12.79 27.44 -9.52
C LEU A 447 -11.55 26.76 -10.10
N HIS A 448 -10.49 27.51 -10.39
CA HIS A 448 -9.35 27.04 -11.19
C HIS A 448 -8.00 27.17 -10.48
N HIS A 449 -7.86 28.07 -9.51
CA HIS A 449 -6.60 28.23 -8.79
C HIS A 449 -6.15 26.98 -8.02
N PRO A 450 -7.02 26.19 -7.38
CA PRO A 450 -6.60 24.96 -6.70
C PRO A 450 -5.85 23.98 -7.62
N VAL A 451 -6.39 23.74 -8.83
CA VAL A 451 -5.76 22.86 -9.84
C VAL A 451 -4.42 23.44 -10.31
N VAL A 452 -4.32 24.76 -10.47
CA VAL A 452 -3.06 25.42 -10.86
C VAL A 452 -1.99 25.26 -9.78
N VAL A 453 -2.35 25.46 -8.51
CA VAL A 453 -1.44 25.31 -7.37
C VAL A 453 -0.99 23.86 -7.25
N GLN A 454 -1.94 22.92 -7.24
CA GLN A 454 -1.65 21.49 -7.15
C GLN A 454 -0.70 21.01 -8.27
N TYR A 455 -0.94 21.44 -9.51
CA TYR A 455 -0.08 21.08 -10.64
C TYR A 455 1.33 21.66 -10.52
N GLU A 456 1.45 22.94 -10.13
CA GLU A 456 2.75 23.62 -9.99
C GLU A 456 3.55 23.10 -8.79
N GLU A 457 2.89 22.81 -7.66
CA GLU A 457 3.49 22.18 -6.48
C GLU A 457 3.99 20.78 -6.84
N LEU A 458 3.15 19.95 -7.46
CA LEU A 458 3.55 18.60 -7.88
C LEU A 458 4.73 18.62 -8.86
N GLN A 459 4.83 19.61 -9.75
CA GLN A 459 6.01 19.76 -10.61
C GLN A 459 7.29 20.04 -9.83
N VAL A 460 7.20 20.86 -8.78
CA VAL A 460 8.34 21.16 -7.90
C VAL A 460 8.72 19.92 -7.11
N ASP A 461 7.74 19.22 -6.53
CA ASP A 461 7.96 18.00 -5.74
C ASP A 461 8.68 16.93 -6.58
N LEU A 462 8.19 16.64 -7.78
CA LEU A 462 8.85 15.65 -8.65
C LEU A 462 10.23 16.09 -9.12
N HIS A 463 10.48 17.40 -9.21
CA HIS A 463 11.82 17.88 -9.52
C HIS A 463 12.79 17.60 -8.35
N ILE A 464 12.37 17.89 -7.12
CA ILE A 464 13.15 17.65 -5.91
C ILE A 464 13.38 16.15 -5.72
N ASP A 465 12.33 15.34 -5.84
CA ASP A 465 12.42 13.87 -5.75
C ASP A 465 13.36 13.28 -6.80
N GLY A 466 13.36 13.85 -8.02
CA GLY A 466 14.28 13.46 -9.07
C GLY A 466 15.74 13.72 -8.69
N GLN A 467 16.03 14.87 -8.10
CA GLN A 467 17.38 15.20 -7.62
C GLN A 467 17.81 14.30 -6.46
N GLU A 468 16.90 14.01 -5.52
CA GLU A 468 17.21 13.11 -4.41
C GLU A 468 17.42 11.68 -4.89
N LEU A 469 16.62 11.18 -5.84
CA LEU A 469 16.84 9.86 -6.47
C LEU A 469 18.24 9.75 -7.09
N GLU A 470 18.68 10.74 -7.87
CA GLU A 470 20.03 10.75 -8.46
C GLU A 470 21.12 10.73 -7.38
N LYS A 471 20.92 11.47 -6.29
CA LYS A 471 21.85 11.51 -5.18
C LYS A 471 21.94 10.17 -4.46
N GLN A 472 20.82 9.53 -4.16
CA GLN A 472 20.78 8.21 -3.52
C GLN A 472 21.45 7.15 -4.39
N GLN A 473 21.24 7.19 -5.71
CA GLN A 473 21.92 6.30 -6.65
C GLN A 473 23.45 6.48 -6.65
N ARG A 474 23.94 7.72 -6.60
CA ARG A 474 25.38 8.00 -6.48
C ARG A 474 25.95 7.49 -5.16
N LEU A 475 25.28 7.76 -4.03
CA LEU A 475 25.71 7.29 -2.72
C LEU A 475 25.79 5.75 -2.66
N LYS A 476 24.78 5.07 -3.19
CA LYS A 476 24.78 3.60 -3.29
C LYS A 476 25.97 3.08 -4.08
N GLU A 477 26.29 3.71 -5.21
CA GLU A 477 27.44 3.30 -6.04
C GLU A 477 28.78 3.52 -5.29
N GLU A 478 28.94 4.67 -4.62
CA GLU A 478 30.12 5.02 -3.84
C GLU A 478 30.33 4.07 -2.65
N ASN A 479 29.28 3.84 -1.86
CA ASN A 479 29.31 2.94 -0.71
C ASN A 479 29.55 1.50 -1.14
N SER A 480 28.94 1.05 -2.24
CA SER A 480 29.18 -0.28 -2.80
C SER A 480 30.64 -0.49 -3.18
N LYS A 481 31.25 0.49 -3.87
CA LYS A 481 32.68 0.47 -4.20
C LYS A 481 33.56 0.45 -2.95
N ARG A 482 33.20 1.19 -1.89
CA ARG A 482 33.94 1.18 -0.63
C ARG A 482 33.82 -0.16 0.10
N CYS A 483 32.64 -0.78 0.13
CA CYS A 483 32.44 -2.14 0.64
C CYS A 483 33.34 -3.15 -0.08
N GLU A 484 33.39 -3.12 -1.42
CA GLU A 484 34.27 -3.98 -2.20
C GLU A 484 35.77 -3.74 -1.92
N ALA A 485 36.16 -2.48 -1.71
CA ALA A 485 37.53 -2.13 -1.33
C ALA A 485 37.88 -2.69 0.06
N ILE A 486 37.00 -2.49 1.06
CA ILE A 486 37.20 -3.01 2.41
C ILE A 486 37.26 -4.55 2.40
N ARG A 487 36.39 -5.22 1.64
CA ARG A 487 36.44 -6.70 1.49
C ARG A 487 37.78 -7.17 0.90
N ARG A 488 38.40 -6.40 0.00
CA ARG A 488 39.76 -6.69 -0.50
C ARG A 488 40.82 -6.40 0.56
N GLU A 489 40.71 -5.30 1.30
CA GLU A 489 41.61 -4.97 2.43
C GLU A 489 41.59 -6.07 3.50
N LEU A 490 40.40 -6.55 3.87
CA LEU A 490 40.21 -7.64 4.83
C LEU A 490 40.88 -8.93 4.37
N LYS A 491 40.76 -9.31 3.09
CA LYS A 491 41.45 -10.49 2.53
C LYS A 491 42.97 -10.36 2.63
N MET A 492 43.53 -9.20 2.27
CA MET A 492 44.98 -8.96 2.38
C MET A 492 45.45 -8.99 3.84
N LEU A 493 44.65 -8.41 4.74
CA LEU A 493 44.94 -8.38 6.17
C LEU A 493 44.91 -9.79 6.77
N GLN A 494 43.96 -10.62 6.35
CA GLN A 494 43.86 -12.02 6.75
C GLN A 494 45.11 -12.82 6.35
N THR A 495 45.64 -12.63 5.12
CA THR A 495 46.91 -13.27 4.72
C THR A 495 48.06 -12.86 5.63
N LYS A 496 48.19 -11.56 5.94
CA LYS A 496 49.22 -11.06 6.86
C LYS A 496 49.07 -11.60 8.27
N MET A 497 47.82 -11.73 8.76
CA MET A 497 47.53 -12.31 10.06
C MET A 497 47.93 -13.78 10.09
N LEU A 498 47.62 -14.57 9.06
CA LEU A 498 48.02 -15.98 8.98
C LEU A 498 49.56 -16.17 8.97
N GLU A 499 50.30 -15.26 8.36
CA GLU A 499 51.78 -15.27 8.38
C GLU A 499 52.35 -14.92 9.77
N SER A 500 51.62 -14.10 10.54
CA SER A 500 52.08 -13.53 11.81
C SER A 500 51.60 -14.31 13.03
N VAL A 501 50.43 -14.93 12.95
CA VAL A 501 49.81 -15.74 14.02
C VAL A 501 50.42 -17.14 14.00
N LYS A 502 51.33 -17.41 14.95
CA LYS A 502 51.80 -18.78 15.23
C LYS A 502 50.93 -19.40 16.33
N SER A 503 49.77 -19.93 15.97
CA SER A 503 48.94 -20.69 16.90
C SER A 503 49.74 -21.89 17.42
N SER A 504 50.01 -21.95 18.73
CA SER A 504 50.74 -23.07 19.32
C SER A 504 49.88 -24.33 19.29
N PRO A 505 50.46 -25.54 19.19
CA PRO A 505 49.70 -26.78 19.31
C PRO A 505 48.85 -26.83 20.58
N GLU A 506 49.32 -26.20 21.66
CA GLU A 506 48.62 -26.11 22.93
C GLU A 506 47.37 -25.23 22.86
N VAL A 507 47.41 -24.09 22.15
CA VAL A 507 46.24 -23.24 21.86
C VAL A 507 45.26 -23.97 20.94
N GLN A 508 45.75 -24.65 19.91
CA GLN A 508 44.90 -25.47 19.02
C GLN A 508 44.19 -26.59 19.79
N THR A 509 44.87 -27.28 20.71
CA THR A 509 44.28 -28.34 21.54
C THR A 509 43.28 -27.80 22.56
N LYS A 510 43.57 -26.67 23.23
CA LYS A 510 42.60 -26.02 24.14
C LYS A 510 41.33 -25.59 23.40
N MET A 511 41.48 -25.12 22.17
CA MET A 511 40.36 -24.64 21.36
C MET A 511 39.45 -25.77 20.86
N LEU A 512 39.97 -26.98 20.62
CA LEU A 512 39.20 -28.16 20.16
C LEU A 512 37.96 -28.45 21.01
N ALA A 513 38.04 -28.24 22.33
CA ALA A 513 36.94 -28.44 23.26
C ALA A 513 35.74 -27.50 23.01
N HIS A 514 35.97 -26.38 22.31
CA HIS A 514 34.99 -25.35 22.03
C HIS A 514 34.62 -25.24 20.54
N VAL A 515 35.46 -25.76 19.62
CA VAL A 515 35.22 -25.60 18.17
C VAL A 515 33.92 -26.24 17.71
N ASN A 516 33.55 -27.41 18.23
CA ASN A 516 32.28 -28.04 17.83
C ASN A 516 31.08 -27.13 18.11
N ASP A 517 31.10 -26.40 19.22
CA ASP A 517 30.01 -25.50 19.59
C ASP A 517 30.04 -24.19 18.78
N ILE A 518 31.24 -23.65 18.53
CA ILE A 518 31.44 -22.47 17.67
C ILE A 518 30.95 -22.77 16.26
N VAL A 519 31.34 -23.92 15.70
CA VAL A 519 30.92 -24.35 14.36
C VAL A 519 29.42 -24.47 14.29
N LYS A 520 28.76 -25.06 15.29
CA LYS A 520 27.30 -25.16 15.30
C LYS A 520 26.61 -23.80 15.43
N LEU A 521 27.18 -22.88 16.22
CA LEU A 521 26.67 -21.51 16.28
C LEU A 521 26.89 -20.75 14.97
N LEU A 522 28.00 -20.98 14.28
CA LEU A 522 28.24 -20.40 12.95
C LEU A 522 27.25 -20.95 11.91
N HIS A 523 26.94 -22.25 11.95
CA HIS A 523 25.90 -22.84 11.11
C HIS A 523 24.50 -22.28 11.44
N LEU A 524 24.19 -22.10 12.73
CA LEU A 524 22.95 -21.47 13.16
C LEU A 524 22.87 -20.01 12.68
N ALA A 525 23.94 -19.23 12.88
CA ALA A 525 24.04 -17.86 12.41
C ALA A 525 23.87 -17.78 10.89
N LYS A 526 24.56 -18.65 10.14
CA LYS A 526 24.41 -18.77 8.69
C LYS A 526 22.98 -19.13 8.29
N GLY A 527 22.31 -20.03 9.01
CA GLY A 527 20.91 -20.38 8.76
C GLY A 527 19.96 -19.20 8.96
N ILE A 528 20.18 -18.38 9.99
CA ILE A 528 19.42 -17.14 10.24
C ILE A 528 19.72 -16.11 9.14
N VAL A 529 21.00 -15.90 8.81
CA VAL A 529 21.39 -14.96 7.75
C VAL A 529 20.88 -15.42 6.38
N SER A 530 20.79 -16.71 6.14
CA SER A 530 20.27 -17.27 4.88
C SER A 530 18.75 -17.49 4.87
N SER A 531 18.03 -16.99 5.89
CA SER A 531 16.58 -17.07 5.91
C SER A 531 15.98 -16.30 4.73
N LYS A 532 15.04 -16.93 4.04
CA LYS A 532 14.45 -16.44 2.79
C LYS A 532 12.95 -16.73 2.75
N LEU A 533 12.22 -15.88 2.04
CA LEU A 533 10.82 -16.15 1.72
C LEU A 533 10.72 -17.17 0.59
N ASP A 534 9.59 -17.89 0.54
CA ASP A 534 9.22 -18.67 -0.64
C ASP A 534 9.04 -17.71 -1.83
N HIS A 535 9.59 -18.08 -3.00
CA HIS A 535 9.55 -17.25 -4.20
C HIS A 535 8.11 -16.87 -4.60
N LYS A 536 7.12 -17.72 -4.30
CA LYS A 536 5.71 -17.41 -4.58
C LYS A 536 5.16 -16.20 -3.80
N LEU A 537 5.85 -15.77 -2.75
CA LEU A 537 5.45 -14.64 -1.92
C LEU A 537 6.06 -13.31 -2.40
N VAL A 538 7.02 -13.36 -3.32
CA VAL A 538 7.73 -12.17 -3.80
C VAL A 538 6.83 -11.32 -4.69
N ASP A 539 6.11 -11.93 -5.62
CA ASP A 539 5.19 -11.23 -6.52
C ASP A 539 3.80 -11.06 -5.89
N THR A 540 3.05 -10.03 -6.30
CA THR A 540 1.66 -9.81 -5.87
C THR A 540 0.77 -10.99 -6.27
N ALA A 541 -0.19 -11.35 -5.41
CA ALA A 541 -1.16 -12.38 -5.74
C ALA A 541 -2.03 -11.94 -6.93
N LYS A 542 -2.12 -12.79 -7.95
CA LYS A 542 -2.98 -12.56 -9.12
C LYS A 542 -4.16 -13.52 -9.10
N LEU A 543 -5.37 -12.97 -9.11
CA LEU A 543 -6.58 -13.74 -9.37
C LEU A 543 -6.70 -14.01 -10.87
N ALA A 544 -7.32 -15.14 -11.23
CA ALA A 544 -7.67 -15.43 -12.61
C ALA A 544 -8.66 -14.36 -13.14
N GLU A 545 -8.52 -13.98 -14.41
CA GLU A 545 -9.42 -13.00 -15.03
C GLU A 545 -10.76 -13.65 -15.40
N PHE A 546 -11.85 -13.02 -14.99
CA PHE A 546 -13.19 -13.41 -15.40
C PHE A 546 -13.45 -13.03 -16.86
N THR A 547 -13.92 -13.99 -17.66
CA THR A 547 -14.39 -13.75 -19.04
C THR A 547 -15.87 -14.07 -19.12
N TYR A 548 -16.69 -13.08 -19.54
CA TYR A 548 -18.12 -13.26 -19.74
C TYR A 548 -18.41 -13.65 -21.20
N GLU A 549 -19.07 -14.78 -21.42
CA GLU A 549 -19.43 -15.27 -22.76
C GLU A 549 -20.71 -14.63 -23.33
N GLY A 550 -21.38 -13.75 -22.57
CA GLY A 550 -22.58 -13.04 -23.01
C GLY A 550 -23.88 -13.84 -22.85
N VAL A 551 -25.01 -13.15 -23.00
CA VAL A 551 -26.31 -13.80 -23.20
C VAL A 551 -26.31 -14.54 -24.56
N PRO A 552 -26.82 -15.79 -24.65
CA PRO A 552 -26.86 -16.55 -25.89
C PRO A 552 -27.49 -15.77 -27.05
N GLU A 553 -26.92 -15.88 -28.25
CA GLU A 553 -27.39 -15.14 -29.44
C GLU A 553 -28.85 -15.45 -29.79
N GLU A 554 -29.37 -16.63 -29.43
CA GLU A 554 -30.78 -16.98 -29.59
C GLU A 554 -31.70 -16.10 -28.75
N VAL A 555 -31.28 -15.74 -27.53
CA VAL A 555 -32.06 -14.88 -26.63
C VAL A 555 -31.96 -13.42 -27.08
N LYS A 556 -30.77 -12.95 -27.48
CA LYS A 556 -30.57 -11.60 -28.03
C LYS A 556 -31.38 -11.37 -29.30
N SER A 557 -31.36 -12.34 -30.23
CA SER A 557 -32.13 -12.28 -31.48
C SER A 557 -33.64 -12.36 -31.25
N GLY A 558 -34.10 -13.18 -30.30
CA GLY A 558 -35.51 -13.26 -29.90
C GLY A 558 -36.04 -11.96 -29.30
N VAL A 559 -35.31 -11.36 -28.37
CA VAL A 559 -35.66 -10.06 -27.75
C VAL A 559 -35.68 -8.93 -28.79
N LYS A 560 -34.69 -8.89 -29.68
CA LYS A 560 -34.64 -7.90 -30.77
C LYS A 560 -35.83 -8.04 -31.71
N SER A 561 -36.18 -9.28 -32.07
CA SER A 561 -37.34 -9.56 -32.93
C SER A 561 -38.64 -9.10 -32.27
N PHE A 562 -38.82 -9.33 -30.98
CA PHE A 562 -39.97 -8.84 -30.21
C PHE A 562 -40.06 -7.31 -30.16
N LEU A 563 -38.92 -6.63 -29.95
CA LEU A 563 -38.87 -5.15 -29.93
C LEU A 563 -39.15 -4.55 -31.32
N ASP A 564 -38.61 -5.16 -32.36
CA ASP A 564 -38.85 -4.76 -33.75
C ASP A 564 -40.31 -5.02 -34.16
N GLU A 565 -40.91 -6.11 -33.69
CA GLU A 565 -42.33 -6.43 -33.90
C GLU A 565 -43.26 -5.47 -33.14
N MET A 566 -42.92 -5.08 -31.90
CA MET A 566 -43.64 -4.00 -31.21
C MET A 566 -43.53 -2.69 -31.98
N ARG A 567 -42.33 -2.26 -32.37
CA ARG A 567 -42.11 -1.02 -33.14
C ARG A 567 -42.90 -1.02 -34.46
N LYS A 568 -42.93 -2.16 -35.15
CA LYS A 568 -43.63 -2.35 -36.41
C LYS A 568 -45.16 -2.30 -36.23
N ASN A 569 -45.71 -3.08 -35.30
CA ASN A 569 -47.15 -3.09 -35.02
C ASN A 569 -47.66 -1.70 -34.61
N LEU A 570 -46.85 -0.91 -33.93
CA LEU A 570 -47.17 0.47 -33.54
C LEU A 570 -47.11 1.46 -34.72
N SER A 571 -46.20 1.25 -35.67
CA SER A 571 -46.07 2.08 -36.87
C SER A 571 -47.20 1.82 -37.87
N GLU A 572 -47.74 0.61 -37.88
CA GLU A 572 -48.80 0.16 -38.79
C GLU A 572 -50.22 0.42 -38.24
N SER A 573 -50.41 0.61 -36.92
CA SER A 573 -51.75 0.74 -36.32
C SER A 573 -52.40 2.14 -36.40
N GLY A 574 -51.71 3.18 -36.89
CA GLY A 574 -52.30 4.52 -37.06
C GLY A 574 -52.96 5.07 -35.79
N GLY A 575 -52.19 5.22 -34.71
CA GLY A 575 -52.58 5.90 -33.47
C GLY A 575 -53.48 5.07 -32.54
N VAL A 576 -53.04 4.86 -31.30
CA VAL A 576 -53.91 4.38 -30.22
C VAL A 576 -54.81 5.55 -29.80
N THR A 577 -56.04 5.62 -30.33
CA THR A 577 -57.07 6.57 -29.86
C THR A 577 -57.82 6.09 -28.63
N ASP A 578 -57.60 4.85 -28.18
CA ASP A 578 -58.28 4.26 -27.01
C ASP A 578 -57.29 4.03 -25.86
N LEU A 579 -57.18 5.01 -24.96
CA LEU A 579 -56.62 4.80 -23.62
C LEU A 579 -57.75 4.30 -22.69
N PRO A 580 -57.54 3.24 -21.89
CA PRO A 580 -58.57 2.75 -20.98
C PRO A 580 -58.80 3.75 -19.84
N ALA A 581 -59.99 4.35 -19.79
CA ALA A 581 -60.48 5.07 -18.62
C ALA A 581 -60.94 4.06 -17.56
N GLY A 582 -60.57 4.31 -16.30
CA GLY A 582 -60.87 3.42 -15.17
C GLY A 582 -62.36 3.11 -15.03
N GLN A 583 -62.64 1.83 -14.74
CA GLN A 583 -63.88 1.26 -14.20
C GLN A 583 -65.20 1.97 -14.59
N ASN A 584 -65.52 1.94 -15.88
CA ASN A 584 -66.86 1.67 -16.44
C ASN A 584 -66.73 1.83 -17.96
N GLY A 585 -66.92 0.74 -18.69
CA GLY A 585 -66.56 0.61 -20.10
C GLY A 585 -67.40 1.44 -21.06
N GLU A 586 -66.95 2.66 -21.36
CA GLU A 586 -67.21 3.35 -22.61
C GLU A 586 -65.88 3.93 -23.16
N CYS A 587 -65.41 3.40 -24.29
CA CYS A 587 -64.34 4.03 -25.07
C CYS A 587 -64.90 5.31 -25.71
N VAL A 588 -64.34 6.46 -25.36
CA VAL A 588 -64.70 7.72 -26.03
C VAL A 588 -63.91 7.81 -27.32
N ALA A 589 -64.53 7.37 -28.42
CA ALA A 589 -64.00 7.59 -29.76
C ALA A 589 -63.88 9.10 -30.02
N VAL A 590 -62.65 9.58 -30.21
CA VAL A 590 -62.39 10.94 -30.71
C VAL A 590 -62.54 10.88 -32.23
N GLU A 591 -63.58 11.54 -32.77
CA GLU A 591 -63.76 11.67 -34.21
C GLU A 591 -62.61 12.46 -34.84
N LYS A 592 -61.98 11.88 -35.88
CA LYS A 592 -60.90 12.49 -36.66
C LYS A 592 -61.40 13.77 -37.34
N ASN A 593 -61.09 14.94 -36.79
CA ASN A 593 -61.35 16.23 -37.43
C ASN A 593 -60.40 17.32 -36.89
N GLY A 594 -59.20 17.44 -37.49
CA GLY A 594 -58.38 18.66 -37.46
C GLY A 594 -56.95 18.51 -36.93
N SER A 595 -56.17 19.60 -37.04
CA SER A 595 -54.73 19.71 -36.73
C SER A 595 -54.31 19.37 -35.28
N GLY A 596 -55.26 19.07 -34.38
CA GLY A 596 -54.99 18.59 -33.03
C GLY A 596 -54.63 17.11 -32.97
N ASP A 597 -55.17 16.28 -33.88
CA ASP A 597 -54.96 14.83 -33.90
C ASP A 597 -53.51 14.45 -34.20
N ALA A 598 -52.87 15.15 -35.15
CA ALA A 598 -51.48 14.91 -35.51
C ALA A 598 -50.49 15.25 -34.38
N VAL A 599 -50.82 16.23 -33.51
CA VAL A 599 -49.97 16.62 -32.37
C VAL A 599 -50.11 15.61 -31.23
N VAL A 600 -51.34 15.13 -30.97
CA VAL A 600 -51.60 14.06 -30.00
C VAL A 600 -50.93 12.76 -30.43
N GLU A 601 -51.04 12.40 -31.70
CA GLU A 601 -50.42 11.20 -32.28
C GLU A 601 -48.89 11.25 -32.20
N ALA A 602 -48.28 12.40 -32.53
CA ALA A 602 -46.84 12.60 -32.38
C ALA A 602 -46.36 12.51 -30.92
N GLN A 603 -47.10 13.07 -29.95
CA GLN A 603 -46.75 12.97 -28.53
C GLN A 603 -46.94 11.55 -27.97
N CYS A 604 -47.99 10.85 -28.39
CA CYS A 604 -48.24 9.46 -28.00
C CYS A 604 -47.13 8.54 -28.52
N ASN A 605 -46.74 8.70 -29.79
CA ASN A 605 -45.59 8.01 -30.37
C ASN A 605 -44.28 8.31 -29.60
N GLY A 606 -44.08 9.56 -29.16
CA GLY A 606 -42.94 9.94 -28.32
C GLY A 606 -42.93 9.26 -26.94
N VAL A 607 -44.07 9.14 -26.28
CA VAL A 607 -44.22 8.43 -24.99
C VAL A 607 -43.92 6.94 -25.14
N ILE A 608 -44.39 6.33 -26.22
CA ILE A 608 -44.20 4.90 -26.50
C ILE A 608 -42.74 4.57 -26.83
N GLN A 609 -42.06 5.39 -27.64
CA GLN A 609 -40.63 5.21 -27.92
C GLN A 609 -39.76 5.32 -26.65
N LYS A 610 -40.13 6.21 -25.72
CA LYS A 610 -39.49 6.28 -24.39
C LYS A 610 -39.75 5.00 -23.58
N GLY A 611 -40.96 4.45 -23.62
CA GLY A 611 -41.28 3.16 -23.00
C GLY A 611 -40.43 2.00 -23.54
N ILE A 612 -40.22 1.94 -24.86
CA ILE A 612 -39.34 0.94 -25.50
C ILE A 612 -37.89 1.14 -25.02
N THR A 613 -37.41 2.38 -24.96
CA THR A 613 -36.05 2.71 -24.48
C THR A 613 -35.83 2.29 -23.03
N ILE A 614 -36.82 2.50 -22.14
CA ILE A 614 -36.77 2.05 -20.75
C ILE A 614 -36.70 0.51 -20.67
N PHE A 615 -37.44 -0.19 -21.52
CA PHE A 615 -37.42 -1.65 -21.57
C PHE A 615 -36.07 -2.20 -22.05
N GLU A 616 -35.47 -1.58 -23.06
CA GLU A 616 -34.10 -1.90 -23.49
C GLU A 616 -33.08 -1.69 -22.36
N GLN A 617 -33.19 -0.56 -21.62
CA GLN A 617 -32.34 -0.29 -20.47
C GLN A 617 -32.53 -1.30 -19.32
N PHE A 618 -33.76 -1.75 -19.09
CA PHE A 618 -34.07 -2.80 -18.12
C PHE A 618 -33.43 -4.13 -18.51
N LEU A 619 -33.50 -4.52 -19.78
CA LEU A 619 -32.85 -5.75 -20.26
C LEU A 619 -31.33 -5.71 -20.10
N THR A 620 -30.69 -4.59 -20.46
CA THR A 620 -29.25 -4.40 -20.22
C THR A 620 -28.90 -4.45 -18.73
N LEU A 621 -29.75 -3.88 -17.87
CA LEU A 621 -29.56 -3.92 -16.43
C LEU A 621 -29.68 -5.36 -15.87
N GLU A 622 -30.64 -6.16 -16.35
CA GLU A 622 -30.76 -7.58 -15.97
C GLU A 622 -29.57 -8.41 -16.48
N GLU A 623 -29.08 -8.15 -17.70
CA GLU A 623 -27.85 -8.76 -18.21
C GLU A 623 -26.64 -8.42 -17.34
N LEU A 624 -26.47 -7.14 -16.97
CA LEU A 624 -25.39 -6.71 -16.06
C LEU A 624 -25.51 -7.33 -14.67
N LYS A 625 -26.73 -7.44 -14.11
CA LYS A 625 -26.96 -8.13 -12.82
C LYS A 625 -26.56 -9.59 -12.88
N GLU A 626 -26.90 -10.29 -13.96
CA GLU A 626 -26.58 -11.70 -14.12
C GLU A 626 -25.09 -11.91 -14.36
N GLN A 627 -24.46 -11.06 -15.17
CA GLN A 627 -23.01 -11.02 -15.32
C GLN A 627 -22.32 -10.82 -13.97
N GLU A 628 -22.74 -9.82 -13.18
CA GLU A 628 -22.19 -9.57 -11.85
C GLU A 628 -22.39 -10.74 -10.89
N ARG A 629 -23.54 -11.41 -10.96
CA ARG A 629 -23.83 -12.59 -10.14
C ARG A 629 -22.87 -13.73 -10.45
N ILE A 630 -22.61 -13.96 -11.73
CA ILE A 630 -21.69 -15.01 -12.20
C ILE A 630 -20.24 -14.64 -11.85
N GLU A 631 -19.84 -13.40 -12.12
CA GLU A 631 -18.51 -12.88 -11.79
C GLU A 631 -18.24 -12.93 -10.29
N LYS A 632 -19.23 -12.55 -9.47
CA LYS A 632 -19.18 -12.68 -8.01
C LYS A 632 -18.92 -14.14 -7.60
N ASN A 633 -19.71 -15.08 -8.10
CA ASN A 633 -19.54 -16.50 -7.75
C ASN A 633 -18.16 -17.02 -8.16
N PHE A 634 -17.63 -16.56 -9.30
CA PHE A 634 -16.29 -16.90 -9.76
C PHE A 634 -15.21 -16.42 -8.78
N TYR A 635 -15.20 -15.13 -8.42
CA TYR A 635 -14.21 -14.61 -7.48
C TYR A 635 -14.38 -15.16 -6.06
N GLU A 636 -15.61 -15.45 -5.61
CA GLU A 636 -15.85 -16.13 -4.33
C GLU A 636 -15.20 -17.53 -4.31
N GLN A 637 -15.29 -18.29 -5.41
CA GLN A 637 -14.63 -19.59 -5.52
C GLN A 637 -13.10 -19.47 -5.53
N GLU A 638 -12.55 -18.50 -6.26
CA GLU A 638 -11.10 -18.28 -6.32
C GLU A 638 -10.54 -17.83 -4.96
N VAL A 639 -11.25 -16.96 -4.25
CA VAL A 639 -10.89 -16.55 -2.87
C VAL A 639 -10.94 -17.74 -1.92
N GLU A 640 -11.97 -18.60 -1.99
CA GLU A 640 -12.07 -19.75 -1.09
C GLU A 640 -10.97 -20.79 -1.36
N ARG A 641 -10.56 -20.99 -2.63
CA ARG A 641 -9.38 -21.81 -2.96
C ARG A 641 -8.11 -21.25 -2.33
N ALA A 642 -7.84 -19.96 -2.54
CA ALA A 642 -6.67 -19.29 -1.98
C ALA A 642 -6.64 -19.37 -0.45
N LYS A 643 -7.81 -19.32 0.20
CA LYS A 643 -7.95 -19.44 1.66
C LYS A 643 -7.61 -20.83 2.18
N VAL A 644 -7.97 -21.90 1.47
CA VAL A 644 -7.60 -23.28 1.84
C VAL A 644 -6.08 -23.45 1.80
N ASP A 645 -5.44 -23.04 0.71
CA ASP A 645 -3.98 -23.11 0.55
C ASP A 645 -3.28 -22.30 1.65
N PHE A 646 -3.79 -21.11 1.95
CA PHE A 646 -3.31 -20.27 3.04
C PHE A 646 -3.41 -20.98 4.40
N GLN A 647 -4.55 -21.60 4.73
CA GLN A 647 -4.74 -22.30 6.01
C GLN A 647 -3.77 -23.47 6.20
N THR A 648 -3.48 -24.21 5.13
CA THR A 648 -2.48 -25.29 5.18
C THR A 648 -1.11 -24.74 5.54
N VAL A 649 -0.64 -23.71 4.82
CA VAL A 649 0.67 -23.11 5.09
C VAL A 649 0.75 -22.48 6.49
N MET A 650 -0.33 -21.83 6.93
CA MET A 650 -0.39 -21.23 8.27
C MET A 650 -0.28 -22.27 9.39
N SER A 651 -0.84 -23.47 9.18
CA SER A 651 -0.76 -24.58 10.14
C SER A 651 0.65 -25.17 10.22
N GLU A 652 1.37 -25.24 9.08
CA GLU A 652 2.79 -25.64 9.07
C GLU A 652 3.65 -24.63 9.82
N LEU A 653 3.42 -23.33 9.59
CA LEU A 653 4.08 -22.24 10.32
C LEU A 653 3.76 -22.27 11.82
N ASP A 654 2.53 -22.59 12.21
CA ASP A 654 2.16 -22.77 13.63
C ASP A 654 2.97 -23.89 14.28
N ALA A 655 3.12 -25.03 13.59
CA ALA A 655 3.90 -26.15 14.12
C ALA A 655 5.40 -25.81 14.27
N GLU A 656 5.97 -25.07 13.32
CA GLU A 656 7.36 -24.58 13.40
C GLU A 656 7.53 -23.56 14.54
N SER A 657 6.59 -22.61 14.66
CA SER A 657 6.54 -21.63 15.75
C SER A 657 6.42 -22.29 17.12
N ASP A 658 5.54 -23.27 17.28
CA ASP A 658 5.37 -24.02 18.53
C ASP A 658 6.66 -24.75 18.93
N ALA A 659 7.34 -25.38 17.97
CA ALA A 659 8.64 -26.02 18.21
C ALA A 659 9.69 -25.00 18.66
N LEU A 660 9.74 -23.83 18.02
CA LEU A 660 10.63 -22.73 18.40
C LEU A 660 10.33 -22.20 19.80
N ILE A 661 9.05 -22.05 20.17
CA ILE A 661 8.61 -21.62 21.51
C ILE A 661 9.08 -22.60 22.59
N GLU A 662 9.03 -23.91 22.34
CA GLU A 662 9.55 -24.90 23.27
C GLU A 662 11.07 -24.81 23.43
N ILE A 663 11.81 -24.58 22.34
CA ILE A 663 13.25 -24.32 22.40
C ILE A 663 13.53 -23.03 23.20
N MET A 664 12.78 -21.96 22.96
CA MET A 664 12.87 -20.68 23.70
C MET A 664 12.67 -20.88 25.19
N LYS A 665 11.63 -21.63 25.59
CA LYS A 665 11.38 -21.97 27.00
C LYS A 665 12.56 -22.74 27.58
N GLY A 666 13.12 -23.70 26.86
CA GLY A 666 14.30 -24.46 27.27
C GLY A 666 15.52 -23.56 27.52
N VAL A 667 15.81 -22.63 26.60
CA VAL A 667 16.93 -21.68 26.73
C VAL A 667 16.71 -20.74 27.93
N ARG A 668 15.51 -20.15 28.05
CA ARG A 668 15.19 -19.14 29.08
C ARG A 668 15.08 -19.73 30.49
N THR A 669 14.73 -21.01 30.63
CA THR A 669 14.59 -21.69 31.93
C THR A 669 15.80 -22.52 32.32
N ALA A 670 16.84 -22.53 31.50
CA ALA A 670 18.07 -23.27 31.75
C ALA A 670 18.71 -22.86 33.08
N LYS A 671 19.10 -23.85 33.89
CA LYS A 671 19.71 -23.62 35.22
C LYS A 671 21.24 -23.57 35.17
N SER A 672 21.84 -23.86 34.02
CA SER A 672 23.28 -23.81 33.81
C SER A 672 23.64 -23.36 32.39
N LYS A 673 24.86 -22.83 32.22
CA LYS A 673 25.40 -22.46 30.89
C LYS A 673 25.36 -23.63 29.91
N GLU A 674 25.67 -24.84 30.37
CA GLU A 674 25.65 -26.04 29.53
C GLU A 674 24.24 -26.47 29.09
N GLN A 675 23.23 -26.28 29.95
CA GLN A 675 21.84 -26.51 29.57
C GLN A 675 21.37 -25.47 28.55
N MET A 676 21.67 -24.20 28.80
CA MET A 676 21.34 -23.08 27.91
C MET A 676 21.97 -23.28 26.53
N LYS A 677 23.24 -23.68 26.49
CA LYS A 677 23.97 -24.05 25.29
C LYS A 677 23.33 -25.20 24.52
N LYS A 678 23.03 -26.31 25.20
CA LYS A 678 22.37 -27.47 24.57
C LYS A 678 21.02 -27.07 23.97
N SER A 679 20.22 -26.29 24.69
CA SER A 679 18.93 -25.81 24.20
C SER A 679 19.09 -24.83 23.02
N LEU A 680 20.06 -23.92 23.05
CA LEU A 680 20.32 -22.99 21.96
C LEU A 680 20.74 -23.73 20.68
N LEU A 681 21.55 -24.78 20.82
CA LEU A 681 22.00 -25.61 19.71
C LEU A 681 20.88 -26.45 19.06
N LEU A 682 19.72 -26.61 19.71
CA LEU A 682 18.55 -27.24 19.09
C LEU A 682 17.96 -26.41 17.94
N LEU A 683 18.28 -25.12 17.86
CA LEU A 683 17.88 -24.26 16.72
C LEU A 683 18.65 -24.58 15.43
N CYS A 684 19.72 -25.37 15.55
CA CYS A 684 20.57 -25.74 14.43
C CYS A 684 20.08 -27.04 13.82
N ASP A 685 19.64 -27.00 12.56
CA ASP A 685 19.15 -28.18 11.81
C ASP A 685 20.29 -29.17 11.45
N SER A 686 21.54 -28.89 11.86
CA SER A 686 22.67 -29.76 11.61
C SER A 686 22.90 -30.74 12.77
N ASP A 687 22.53 -32.00 12.57
CA ASP A 687 22.84 -33.12 13.49
C ASP A 687 24.33 -33.53 13.48
N LYS A 688 25.16 -32.88 12.65
CA LYS A 688 26.57 -33.21 12.51
C LYS A 688 27.38 -32.75 13.73
N ASN A 689 27.58 -33.65 14.68
CA ASN A 689 28.71 -33.56 15.61
C ASN A 689 30.00 -33.98 14.89
N ILE A 690 31.04 -33.16 14.97
CA ILE A 690 32.36 -33.53 14.43
C ILE A 690 32.96 -34.59 15.37
N SER A 691 33.25 -35.77 14.83
CA SER A 691 33.87 -36.85 15.62
C SER A 691 35.35 -36.60 15.89
N GLU A 692 35.95 -37.27 16.90
CA GLU A 692 37.40 -37.19 17.17
C GLU A 692 38.26 -37.58 15.96
N ASN A 693 37.81 -38.56 15.17
CA ASN A 693 38.50 -38.96 13.94
C ASN A 693 38.45 -37.87 12.88
N GLU A 694 37.30 -37.21 12.71
CA GLU A 694 37.19 -36.07 11.79
C GLU A 694 38.03 -34.88 12.26
N TRP A 695 38.16 -34.66 13.57
CA TRP A 695 39.08 -33.67 14.11
C TRP A 695 40.53 -33.98 13.77
N ASN A 696 40.95 -35.23 13.92
CA ASN A 696 42.29 -35.66 13.52
C ASN A 696 42.51 -35.45 12.02
N ASP A 697 41.52 -35.75 11.17
CA ASP A 697 41.60 -35.50 9.74
C ASP A 697 41.70 -34.01 9.40
N ILE A 698 40.99 -33.13 10.12
CA ILE A 698 41.08 -31.67 9.97
C ILE A 698 42.44 -31.15 10.42
N LEU A 699 42.94 -31.58 11.58
CA LEU A 699 44.25 -31.18 12.11
C LEU A 699 45.40 -31.67 11.24
N ASN A 700 45.25 -32.82 10.59
CA ASN A 700 46.25 -33.36 9.67
C ASN A 700 46.13 -32.78 8.24
N GLY A 701 45.15 -31.91 7.99
CA GLY A 701 44.92 -31.30 6.68
C GLY A 701 44.33 -32.25 5.62
N VAL A 702 43.80 -33.39 6.04
CA VAL A 702 43.13 -34.39 5.19
C VAL A 702 41.72 -33.91 4.83
N LYS A 703 41.06 -33.20 5.76
CA LYS A 703 39.71 -32.63 5.59
C LYS A 703 39.71 -31.15 5.93
N LYS A 704 38.79 -30.38 5.31
CA LYS A 704 38.55 -28.98 5.69
C LYS A 704 37.28 -28.88 6.54
N LEU A 705 37.32 -28.00 7.53
CA LEU A 705 36.16 -27.59 8.30
C LEU A 705 35.37 -26.56 7.49
N GLU A 706 34.14 -26.89 7.11
CA GLU A 706 33.24 -25.94 6.44
C GLU A 706 32.40 -25.22 7.49
N ILE A 707 32.34 -23.89 7.40
CA ILE A 707 31.56 -23.01 8.28
C ILE A 707 30.71 -22.01 7.49
#